data_AF-A0A3P7ZPE9-F1
#
_entry.id   AF-A0A3P7ZPE9-F1
#
_cell.length_a   1.000
_cell.length_b   1.000
_cell.length_c   1.000
_cell.angle_alpha   90.00
_cell.angle_beta   90.00
_cell.angle_gamma   90.00
#
_symmetry.space_group_name_H-M   'P 1'
#
loop_
_entity.id
_entity.type
_entity.pdbx_description
1 polymer ?
#
loop_
_entity_poly.entity_id
_entity_poly.type
_entity_poly.pdbx_seq_one_letter_code
_entity_poly.pdbx_strand_id
1 'polypeptide(L)'
;MFSEDHIVFGNKAYERSSKHDTPLPQGKIVKCGFEKNCRVVESAGEALAMLQIGAKKSPFFSQVSVVAFCEAYLGLDNRRGMTLEDALRNKRSINEIVKQLKDVAVRTTHTDTPRVLYINGLSKDSAHQARFEHEGEEISVNEYFMKRYKRQLKHPNLPLCIERKPQGVIYHPMEVLEIERGQRVTTEKQTPQISESMIKECQLPPIQMKKHIDEQMVAAMLCNDNPFLKEWGIKISSRPMRAVARRFHPPAISYGGGFKVQSNHYGDLQWRLGAKERSFVDALAKYCSQHGTIIGSRDVEVLEMSSEVEHNIESAMKHITGSSKYIMFTTKMKLDPVHGFMKRLEAQFGIVTQHVSSQTLNKAIGQKGAFMVLGNLCLKLNLKLGGVNHNLRACDQLISTNPGMRNVDGTLFPKTRMFVAFDVSHAGPQSFADRQMKKAQSEPTVVGMAYTIGEPTRIRGTYWMQEPRLALISDIGSNFAVALKAFYKETDSLPLDIVVNDEMQELQKAFVEVNHLYRHGMYSPSLTCVVVQTNSNYRIIPTKIDPHARPMDQNVPCGTVVDDAVHPAYNEFLIVPQKALQGTARTVRCTLVTHSKGTSGALPGMEELKQITNMLCHGHQKQVPELTLTKLDVADDLLARKQMSSERSAERKRALAKYTGPAMFHMGLSMGAIQVSFRDMDDASVSSGASGERGRLTHDGTPDFFKNLSARLHSDINAHYWA
;
A
#
# COMPACT_ATOMS: atom_id res chain seq x y z
N MET A 1 28.62 -22.27 -0.16
CA MET A 1 29.06 -21.16 0.74
C MET A 1 27.98 -20.12 0.99
N PHE A 2 27.35 -19.48 -0.01
CA PHE A 2 26.33 -18.44 0.26
C PHE A 2 25.12 -18.89 1.12
N SER A 3 24.79 -20.19 1.15
CA SER A 3 23.66 -20.74 1.91
C SER A 3 23.93 -20.91 3.41
N GLU A 4 25.17 -20.74 3.89
CA GLU A 4 25.50 -20.92 5.31
C GLU A 4 25.33 -19.62 6.10
N ASP A 5 25.73 -18.48 5.54
CA ASP A 5 25.73 -17.18 6.24
C ASP A 5 24.47 -16.35 6.07
N HIS A 6 23.70 -16.59 5.00
CA HIS A 6 22.51 -15.80 4.66
C HIS A 6 21.26 -16.65 4.45
N ILE A 7 20.11 -16.08 4.79
CA ILE A 7 18.77 -16.58 4.47
C ILE A 7 18.30 -15.85 3.21
N VAL A 8 18.07 -16.61 2.14
CA VAL A 8 17.80 -16.04 0.81
C VAL A 8 16.32 -16.18 0.44
N PHE A 9 15.72 -15.08 0.00
CA PHE A 9 14.36 -15.00 -0.53
C PHE A 9 14.40 -14.29 -1.88
N GLY A 10 14.43 -15.06 -2.98
CA GLY A 10 14.60 -14.50 -4.32
C GLY A 10 15.93 -13.74 -4.44
N ASN A 11 15.85 -12.45 -4.76
CA ASN A 11 17.00 -11.56 -4.88
C ASN A 11 17.38 -10.85 -3.56
N LYS A 12 16.68 -11.14 -2.45
CA LYS A 12 16.92 -10.60 -1.11
C LYS A 12 17.66 -11.62 -0.25
N ALA A 13 18.67 -11.18 0.49
CA ALA A 13 19.43 -11.99 1.43
C ALA A 13 19.48 -11.30 2.79
N TYR A 14 19.33 -12.07 3.87
CA TYR A 14 19.36 -11.58 5.25
C TYR A 14 20.37 -12.36 6.07
N GLU A 15 21.04 -11.71 7.01
CA GLU A 15 22.06 -12.34 7.83
C GLU A 15 21.48 -13.47 8.70
N ARG A 16 22.09 -14.66 8.66
CA ARG A 16 21.71 -15.78 9.52
C ARG A 16 22.22 -15.60 10.96
N SER A 17 23.38 -14.96 11.12
CA SER A 17 23.96 -14.61 12.42
C SER A 17 22.98 -13.77 13.26
N SER A 18 22.98 -13.98 14.58
CA SER A 18 22.18 -13.18 15.51
C SER A 18 22.93 -11.98 16.10
N LYS A 19 24.19 -11.76 15.72
CA LYS A 19 25.05 -10.69 16.27
C LYS A 19 24.50 -9.28 16.00
N HIS A 20 23.75 -9.12 14.92
CA HIS A 20 23.21 -7.84 14.46
C HIS A 20 21.68 -7.79 14.51
N ASP A 21 21.05 -8.74 15.22
CA ASP A 21 19.60 -8.78 15.36
C ASP A 21 19.13 -7.69 16.32
N THR A 22 18.23 -6.82 15.87
CA THR A 22 17.61 -5.81 16.73
C THR A 22 16.31 -6.37 17.31
N PRO A 23 16.10 -6.34 18.65
CA PRO A 23 14.85 -6.77 19.25
C PRO A 23 13.65 -5.97 18.71
N LEU A 24 12.55 -6.66 18.40
CA LEU A 24 11.23 -6.07 18.19
C LEU A 24 10.27 -6.50 19.30
N PRO A 25 9.17 -5.75 19.52
CA PRO A 25 8.09 -6.19 20.38
C PRO A 25 7.55 -7.58 19.98
N GLN A 26 6.78 -8.21 20.86
CA GLN A 26 5.96 -9.39 20.54
C GLN A 26 6.75 -10.62 20.03
N GLY A 27 7.94 -10.87 20.61
CA GLY A 27 8.74 -12.06 20.30
C GLY A 27 9.30 -12.08 18.87
N LYS A 28 9.66 -10.91 18.34
CA LYS A 28 10.18 -10.74 16.97
C LYS A 28 11.53 -10.01 17.01
N ILE A 29 12.23 -10.04 15.88
CA ILE A 29 13.51 -9.36 15.68
C ILE A 29 13.58 -8.73 14.30
N VAL A 30 14.38 -7.69 14.13
CA VAL A 30 14.79 -7.17 12.82
C VAL A 30 16.05 -7.90 12.39
N LYS A 31 16.03 -8.46 11.18
CA LYS A 31 17.25 -8.89 10.49
C LYS A 31 17.63 -7.90 9.40
N CYS A 32 18.90 -7.53 9.39
CA CYS A 32 19.51 -6.76 8.31
C CYS A 32 19.88 -7.67 7.13
N GLY A 33 20.02 -7.06 5.97
CA GLY A 33 20.28 -7.77 4.73
C GLY A 33 20.39 -6.81 3.55
N PHE A 34 20.37 -7.37 2.35
CA PHE A 34 20.45 -6.64 1.12
C PHE A 34 19.61 -7.29 0.01
N GLU A 35 19.24 -6.48 -0.97
CA GLU A 35 18.72 -6.92 -2.25
C GLU A 35 19.77 -6.65 -3.31
N LYS A 36 20.08 -7.65 -4.14
CA LYS A 36 21.04 -7.52 -5.25
C LYS A 36 20.36 -7.68 -6.60
N ASN A 37 20.71 -6.81 -7.53
CA ASN A 37 20.28 -6.90 -8.93
C ASN A 37 21.45 -6.55 -9.85
N CYS A 38 21.45 -7.10 -11.08
CA CYS A 38 22.38 -6.69 -12.13
C CYS A 38 21.59 -6.03 -13.26
N ARG A 39 22.10 -4.92 -13.79
CA ARG A 39 21.45 -4.15 -14.87
C ARG A 39 22.47 -3.67 -15.88
N VAL A 40 22.08 -3.58 -17.15
CA VAL A 40 22.89 -2.88 -18.16
C VAL A 40 22.52 -1.40 -18.12
N VAL A 41 23.53 -0.55 -18.06
CA VAL A 41 23.40 0.91 -18.09
C VAL A 41 24.43 1.49 -19.06
N GLU A 42 24.14 2.64 -19.63
CA GLU A 42 25.08 3.40 -20.43
C GLU A 42 25.68 4.53 -19.59
N SER A 43 26.99 4.68 -19.62
CA SER A 43 27.66 5.85 -19.03
C SER A 43 28.82 6.24 -19.93
N ALA A 44 28.90 7.54 -20.26
CA ALA A 44 29.92 8.08 -21.17
C ALA A 44 30.01 7.34 -22.54
N GLY A 45 28.88 6.86 -23.06
CA GLY A 45 28.80 6.15 -24.34
C GLY A 45 29.18 4.66 -24.28
N GLU A 46 29.51 4.12 -23.10
CA GLU A 46 29.83 2.71 -22.91
C GLU A 46 28.72 1.99 -22.14
N ALA A 47 28.35 0.80 -22.63
CA ALA A 47 27.43 -0.09 -21.94
C ALA A 47 28.17 -0.86 -20.83
N LEU A 48 27.72 -0.70 -19.59
CA LEU A 48 28.31 -1.27 -18.39
C LEU A 48 27.28 -2.15 -17.65
N ALA A 49 27.76 -3.22 -17.01
CA ALA A 49 26.97 -3.98 -16.05
C ALA A 49 27.03 -3.32 -14.67
N MET A 50 25.91 -2.79 -14.21
CA MET A 50 25.75 -2.20 -12.89
C MET A 50 25.23 -3.24 -11.89
N LEU A 51 26.04 -3.53 -10.87
CA LEU A 51 25.59 -4.24 -9.67
C LEU A 51 24.87 -3.25 -8.74
N GLN A 52 23.57 -3.45 -8.58
CA GLN A 52 22.71 -2.64 -7.75
C GLN A 52 22.48 -3.34 -6.41
N ILE A 53 22.93 -2.72 -5.33
CA ILE A 53 22.76 -3.22 -3.96
C ILE A 53 21.85 -2.26 -3.18
N GLY A 54 20.76 -2.78 -2.65
CA GLY A 54 19.85 -2.07 -1.77
C GLY A 54 19.85 -2.66 -0.38
N ALA A 55 20.14 -1.85 0.64
CA ALA A 55 19.96 -2.21 2.04
C ALA A 55 18.51 -2.67 2.33
N LYS A 56 18.33 -3.78 3.04
CA LYS A 56 17.02 -4.31 3.45
C LYS A 56 17.01 -4.64 4.94
N LYS A 57 15.86 -4.40 5.55
CA LYS A 57 15.52 -4.86 6.90
C LYS A 57 14.16 -5.53 6.85
N SER A 58 14.01 -6.63 7.56
CA SER A 58 12.73 -7.34 7.63
C SER A 58 12.51 -7.92 9.03
N PRO A 59 11.25 -8.00 9.50
CA PRO A 59 10.95 -8.69 10.75
C PRO A 59 11.04 -10.21 10.56
N PHE A 60 11.62 -10.88 11.54
CA PHE A 60 11.71 -12.33 11.68
C PHE A 60 11.19 -12.75 13.06
N PHE A 61 10.76 -14.00 13.18
CA PHE A 61 10.42 -14.56 14.48
C PHE A 61 11.69 -14.76 15.31
N SER A 62 11.61 -14.43 16.60
CA SER A 62 12.65 -14.80 17.55
C SER A 62 12.66 -16.31 17.74
N GLN A 63 13.85 -16.88 17.88
CA GLN A 63 13.97 -18.29 18.26
C GLN A 63 13.76 -18.44 19.77
N VAL A 64 12.52 -18.73 20.16
CA VAL A 64 12.11 -18.90 21.56
C VAL A 64 11.12 -20.06 21.65
N SER A 65 10.86 -20.55 22.86
CA SER A 65 9.78 -21.51 23.08
C SER A 65 8.43 -20.89 22.68
N VAL A 66 7.46 -21.73 22.27
CA VAL A 66 6.12 -21.24 21.92
C VAL A 66 5.47 -20.55 23.12
N VAL A 67 5.73 -21.03 24.34
CA VAL A 67 5.29 -20.39 25.59
C VAL A 67 5.83 -18.97 25.71
N ALA A 68 7.16 -18.79 25.61
CA ALA A 68 7.80 -17.49 25.72
C ALA A 68 7.36 -16.52 24.61
N PHE A 69 7.11 -17.03 23.40
CA PHE A 69 6.53 -16.23 22.33
C PHE A 69 5.13 -15.72 22.69
N CYS A 70 4.26 -16.58 23.23
CA CYS A 70 2.92 -16.18 23.65
C CYS A 70 2.94 -15.14 24.77
N GLU A 71 3.83 -15.31 25.75
CA GLU A 71 4.03 -14.35 26.86
C GLU A 71 4.49 -12.99 26.33
N ALA A 72 5.50 -12.97 25.47
CA ALA A 72 6.01 -11.76 24.83
C ALA A 72 4.97 -11.08 23.94
N TYR A 73 4.16 -11.85 23.20
CA TYR A 73 3.11 -11.30 22.34
C TYR A 73 1.98 -10.63 23.15
N LEU A 74 1.55 -11.27 24.24
CA LEU A 74 0.50 -10.75 25.12
C LEU A 74 1.02 -9.66 26.08
N GLY A 75 2.34 -9.42 26.11
CA GLY A 75 2.98 -8.41 26.94
C GLY A 75 2.89 -8.73 28.43
N LEU A 76 2.97 -10.01 28.80
CA LEU A 76 2.80 -10.45 30.19
C LEU A 76 3.96 -10.00 31.09
N ASP A 77 5.16 -9.80 30.54
CA ASP A 77 6.31 -9.23 31.26
C ASP A 77 6.00 -7.88 31.92
N ASN A 78 5.07 -7.12 31.33
CA ASN A 78 4.66 -5.80 31.82
C ASN A 78 3.43 -5.86 32.74
N ARG A 79 2.83 -7.04 32.95
CA ARG A 79 1.60 -7.23 33.74
C ARG A 79 1.88 -8.10 34.96
N ARG A 80 2.25 -7.45 36.07
CA ARG A 80 2.53 -8.16 37.34
C ARG A 80 1.35 -9.03 37.76
N GLY A 81 1.62 -10.32 37.98
CA GLY A 81 0.67 -11.29 38.53
C GLY A 81 -0.27 -11.98 37.55
N MET A 82 -0.25 -11.65 36.26
CA MET A 82 -1.07 -12.33 35.24
C MET A 82 -0.29 -13.47 34.58
N THR A 83 -0.76 -14.71 34.69
CA THR A 83 -0.10 -15.85 34.05
C THR A 83 -0.55 -16.02 32.59
N LEU A 84 0.19 -16.81 31.80
CA LEU A 84 -0.24 -17.16 30.45
C LEU A 84 -1.56 -17.94 30.43
N GLU A 85 -1.79 -18.78 31.44
CA GLU A 85 -3.06 -19.51 31.59
C GLU A 85 -4.23 -18.55 31.75
N ASP A 86 -4.10 -17.55 32.64
CA ASP A 86 -5.12 -16.52 32.85
C ASP A 86 -5.41 -15.73 31.58
N ALA A 87 -4.36 -15.35 30.85
CA ALA A 87 -4.48 -14.56 29.64
C ALA A 87 -5.17 -15.34 28.50
N LEU A 88 -4.93 -16.65 28.40
CA LEU A 88 -5.53 -17.52 27.40
C LEU A 88 -6.95 -18.00 27.77
N ARG A 89 -7.49 -17.71 28.95
CA ARG A 89 -8.94 -17.90 29.20
C ARG A 89 -9.81 -16.95 28.36
N ASN A 90 -9.25 -15.82 27.94
CA ASN A 90 -9.93 -14.87 27.07
C ASN A 90 -9.91 -15.34 25.61
N LYS A 91 -11.10 -15.57 25.03
CA LYS A 91 -11.27 -15.96 23.62
C LYS A 91 -10.57 -15.01 22.64
N ARG A 92 -10.53 -13.71 22.93
CA ARG A 92 -9.84 -12.72 22.09
C ARG A 92 -8.34 -12.98 22.04
N SER A 93 -7.71 -13.21 23.20
CA SER A 93 -6.28 -13.53 23.30
C SER A 93 -5.94 -14.83 22.55
N ILE A 94 -6.74 -15.88 22.72
CA ILE A 94 -6.57 -17.14 21.97
C ILE A 94 -6.61 -16.86 20.46
N ASN A 95 -7.62 -16.14 19.98
CA ASN A 95 -7.77 -15.87 18.54
C ASN A 95 -6.59 -15.07 17.99
N GLU A 96 -6.06 -14.11 18.75
CA GLU A 96 -4.87 -13.35 18.36
C GLU A 96 -3.61 -14.24 18.30
N ILE A 97 -3.39 -15.11 19.29
CA ILE A 97 -2.26 -16.05 19.32
C ILE A 97 -2.36 -17.08 18.19
N VAL A 98 -3.54 -17.66 17.96
CA VAL A 98 -3.79 -18.58 16.84
C VAL A 98 -3.43 -17.92 15.52
N LYS A 99 -3.82 -16.65 15.32
CA LYS A 99 -3.46 -15.89 14.11
C LYS A 99 -1.95 -15.73 13.94
N GLN A 100 -1.20 -15.53 15.03
CA GLN A 100 0.25 -15.37 14.97
C GLN A 100 1.00 -16.69 14.73
N LEU A 101 0.56 -17.77 15.39
CA LEU A 101 1.22 -19.07 15.33
C LEU A 101 0.84 -19.91 14.11
N LYS A 102 -0.31 -19.66 13.48
CA LYS A 102 -0.75 -20.40 12.29
C LYS A 102 0.32 -20.37 11.19
N ASP A 103 0.66 -21.53 10.63
CA ASP A 103 1.68 -21.76 9.61
C ASP A 103 3.12 -21.40 10.05
N VAL A 104 3.38 -21.20 11.35
CA VAL A 104 4.75 -21.06 11.88
C VAL A 104 5.39 -22.44 12.02
N ALA A 105 6.59 -22.59 11.47
CA ALA A 105 7.40 -23.77 11.67
C ALA A 105 8.00 -23.77 13.09
N VAL A 106 7.91 -24.90 13.75
CA VAL A 106 8.44 -25.11 15.10
C VAL A 106 9.14 -26.46 15.14
N ARG A 107 10.13 -26.59 16.01
CA ARG A 107 10.83 -27.85 16.26
C ARG A 107 10.50 -28.42 17.62
N THR A 108 10.47 -29.75 17.71
CA THR A 108 10.33 -30.46 18.97
C THR A 108 11.61 -30.37 19.81
N THR A 109 11.45 -30.21 21.12
CA THR A 109 12.57 -30.12 22.08
C THR A 109 12.57 -31.26 23.12
N HIS A 110 11.70 -32.26 22.94
CA HIS A 110 11.55 -33.40 23.85
C HIS A 110 12.13 -34.71 23.29
N THR A 111 12.70 -34.68 22.07
CA THR A 111 13.30 -35.80 21.37
C THR A 111 14.76 -35.49 21.02
N ASP A 112 15.63 -36.51 21.02
CA ASP A 112 17.06 -36.35 20.66
C ASP A 112 17.25 -35.91 19.21
N THR A 113 16.34 -36.32 18.33
CA THR A 113 16.22 -35.82 16.96
C THR A 113 15.05 -34.83 16.88
N PRO A 114 15.33 -33.51 16.82
CA PRO A 114 14.28 -32.52 16.65
C PRO A 114 13.54 -32.71 15.34
N ARG A 115 12.21 -32.69 15.39
CA ARG A 115 11.35 -32.72 14.21
C ARG A 115 10.73 -31.35 13.98
N VAL A 116 10.81 -30.85 12.76
CA VAL A 116 10.14 -29.61 12.34
C VAL A 116 8.69 -29.92 11.94
N LEU A 117 7.75 -29.10 12.41
CA LEU A 117 6.33 -29.17 12.11
C LEU A 117 5.72 -27.76 11.98
N TYR A 118 4.51 -27.65 11.43
CA TYR A 118 3.81 -26.38 11.26
C TYR A 118 2.56 -26.33 12.14
N ILE A 119 2.44 -25.27 12.95
CA ILE A 119 1.28 -25.07 13.82
C ILE A 119 0.08 -24.66 12.95
N ASN A 120 -1.00 -25.43 12.99
CA ASN A 120 -2.25 -25.12 12.28
C ASN A 120 -3.25 -24.33 13.15
N GLY A 121 -3.14 -24.45 14.47
CA GLY A 121 -4.02 -23.79 15.43
C GLY A 121 -3.75 -24.26 16.86
N LEU A 122 -4.64 -23.90 17.77
CA LEU A 122 -4.61 -24.33 19.16
C LEU A 122 -5.84 -25.19 19.49
N SER A 123 -5.67 -26.19 20.36
CA SER A 123 -6.77 -27.02 20.86
C SER A 123 -7.69 -26.24 21.79
N LYS A 124 -8.91 -26.75 21.96
CA LYS A 124 -9.81 -26.31 23.03
C LYS A 124 -9.44 -26.96 24.37
N ASP A 125 -9.01 -28.20 24.31
CA ASP A 125 -8.71 -29.04 25.46
C ASP A 125 -7.25 -28.87 25.92
N SER A 126 -7.01 -28.99 27.22
CA SER A 126 -5.66 -28.96 27.81
C SER A 126 -4.94 -30.31 27.67
N ALA A 127 -3.68 -30.40 28.12
CA ALA A 127 -2.93 -31.66 28.10
C ALA A 127 -3.56 -32.76 28.99
N HIS A 128 -4.32 -32.38 30.02
CA HIS A 128 -5.07 -33.32 30.86
C HIS A 128 -6.34 -33.86 30.19
N GLN A 129 -6.94 -33.05 29.31
CA GLN A 129 -8.25 -33.32 28.71
C GLN A 129 -8.12 -33.99 27.34
N ALA A 130 -7.17 -33.56 26.53
CA ALA A 130 -6.95 -34.13 25.20
C ALA A 130 -6.44 -35.56 25.32
N ARG A 131 -7.19 -36.50 24.75
CA ARG A 131 -6.87 -37.94 24.72
C ARG A 131 -6.68 -38.43 23.29
N PHE A 132 -5.92 -39.50 23.15
CA PHE A 132 -5.71 -40.20 21.90
C PHE A 132 -5.39 -41.67 22.17
N GLU A 133 -5.62 -42.51 21.16
CA GLU A 133 -5.31 -43.92 21.22
C GLU A 133 -3.80 -44.17 21.05
N HIS A 134 -3.20 -44.88 22.00
CA HIS A 134 -1.81 -45.32 21.95
C HIS A 134 -1.72 -46.76 22.44
N GLU A 135 -1.24 -47.67 21.58
CA GLU A 135 -1.11 -49.11 21.90
C GLU A 135 -2.43 -49.78 22.34
N GLY A 136 -3.56 -49.31 21.80
CA GLY A 136 -4.91 -49.83 22.11
C GLY A 136 -5.53 -49.26 23.39
N GLU A 137 -4.85 -48.33 24.07
CA GLU A 137 -5.37 -47.61 25.24
C GLU A 137 -5.59 -46.12 24.95
N GLU A 138 -6.69 -45.56 25.47
CA GLU A 138 -6.97 -44.12 25.45
C GLU A 138 -6.17 -43.41 26.56
N ILE A 139 -5.13 -42.68 26.17
CA ILE A 139 -4.22 -41.98 27.10
C ILE A 139 -4.32 -40.46 26.91
N SER A 140 -4.23 -39.69 28.00
CA SER A 140 -4.12 -38.22 27.88
C SER A 140 -2.73 -37.79 27.39
N VAL A 141 -2.64 -36.63 26.75
CA VAL A 141 -1.36 -36.07 26.32
C VAL A 141 -0.40 -35.90 27.51
N ASN A 142 -0.90 -35.47 28.67
CA ASN A 142 -0.07 -35.34 29.88
C ASN A 142 0.49 -36.69 30.37
N GLU A 143 -0.35 -37.73 30.46
CA GLU A 143 0.10 -39.08 30.88
C GLU A 143 1.07 -39.69 29.88
N TYR A 144 0.85 -39.50 28.58
CA TYR A 144 1.76 -39.96 27.54
C TYR A 144 3.15 -39.35 27.69
N PHE A 145 3.25 -38.04 27.92
CA PHE A 145 4.54 -37.38 28.11
C PHE A 145 5.27 -37.86 29.38
N MET A 146 4.54 -38.16 30.45
CA MET A 146 5.09 -38.78 31.66
C MET A 146 5.59 -40.20 31.40
N LYS A 147 4.80 -41.06 30.76
CA LYS A 147 5.15 -42.48 30.52
C LYS A 147 6.27 -42.64 29.48
N ARG A 148 6.13 -42.02 28.29
CA ARG A 148 7.01 -42.24 27.13
C ARG A 148 8.30 -41.43 27.17
N TYR A 149 8.24 -40.20 27.66
CA TYR A 149 9.38 -39.26 27.67
C TYR A 149 9.91 -38.97 29.07
N LYS A 150 9.30 -39.54 30.13
CA LYS A 150 9.67 -39.28 31.54
C LYS A 150 9.71 -37.80 31.87
N ARG A 151 8.81 -37.01 31.26
CA ARG A 151 8.81 -35.55 31.36
C ARG A 151 7.49 -35.06 31.95
N GLN A 152 7.58 -34.39 33.09
CA GLN A 152 6.45 -33.69 33.70
C GLN A 152 6.27 -32.32 33.02
N LEU A 153 5.06 -32.09 32.52
CA LEU A 153 4.67 -30.82 31.90
C LEU A 153 4.57 -29.73 32.98
N LYS A 154 5.20 -28.57 32.76
CA LYS A 154 5.11 -27.41 33.66
C LYS A 154 3.81 -26.65 33.46
N HIS A 155 3.23 -26.74 32.26
CA HIS A 155 2.05 -25.97 31.89
C HIS A 155 0.94 -26.86 31.31
N PRO A 156 0.46 -27.87 32.06
CA PRO A 156 -0.47 -28.87 31.51
C PRO A 156 -1.87 -28.33 31.22
N ASN A 157 -2.23 -27.18 31.80
CA ASN A 157 -3.50 -26.50 31.58
C ASN A 157 -3.54 -25.62 30.32
N LEU A 158 -2.39 -25.38 29.68
CA LEU A 158 -2.35 -24.59 28.46
C LEU A 158 -2.97 -25.37 27.28
N PRO A 159 -3.54 -24.66 26.29
CA PRO A 159 -3.91 -25.27 25.01
C PRO A 159 -2.71 -25.95 24.34
N LEU A 160 -2.99 -26.97 23.54
CA LEU A 160 -2.01 -27.70 22.75
C LEU A 160 -1.91 -27.11 21.34
N CYS A 161 -0.71 -27.08 20.78
CA CYS A 161 -0.51 -26.79 19.37
C CYS A 161 -0.99 -27.96 18.51
N ILE A 162 -1.77 -27.64 17.47
CA ILE A 162 -2.32 -28.61 16.53
C ILE A 162 -1.45 -28.68 15.28
N GLU A 163 -1.01 -29.88 14.92
CA GLU A 163 -0.51 -30.21 13.59
C GLU A 163 -1.59 -30.99 12.82
N ARG A 164 -1.95 -30.56 11.60
CA ARG A 164 -2.88 -31.30 10.75
C ARG A 164 -2.13 -32.20 9.77
N LYS A 165 -2.52 -33.47 9.72
CA LYS A 165 -2.08 -34.48 8.73
C LYS A 165 -3.30 -35.00 7.95
N PRO A 166 -3.12 -35.63 6.78
CA PRO A 166 -4.23 -36.27 6.05
C PRO A 166 -5.00 -37.28 6.90
N GLN A 167 -4.31 -38.00 7.79
CA GLN A 167 -4.87 -39.05 8.65
C GLN A 167 -5.48 -38.52 9.97
N GLY A 168 -5.40 -37.22 10.27
CA GLY A 168 -5.94 -36.67 11.51
C GLY A 168 -5.14 -35.50 12.08
N VAL A 169 -5.39 -35.20 13.35
CA VAL A 169 -4.77 -34.11 14.10
C VAL A 169 -3.80 -34.68 15.12
N ILE A 170 -2.60 -34.07 15.23
CA ILE A 170 -1.60 -34.40 16.25
C ILE A 170 -1.51 -33.23 17.23
N TYR A 171 -1.55 -33.52 18.52
CA TYR A 171 -1.47 -32.53 19.60
C TYR A 171 -0.06 -32.45 20.19
N HIS A 172 0.44 -31.24 20.38
CA HIS A 172 1.77 -30.97 20.92
C HIS A 172 1.68 -29.94 22.06
N PRO A 173 2.17 -30.23 23.27
CA PRO A 173 2.27 -29.21 24.32
C PRO A 173 3.13 -28.02 23.89
N MET A 174 2.70 -26.78 24.17
CA MET A 174 3.44 -25.58 23.77
C MET A 174 4.87 -25.55 24.34
N GLU A 175 5.08 -26.10 25.54
CA GLU A 175 6.38 -26.04 26.22
C GLU A 175 7.45 -26.97 25.62
N VAL A 176 7.06 -27.91 24.75
CA VAL A 176 7.98 -28.81 24.05
C VAL A 176 8.26 -28.40 22.60
N LEU A 177 7.86 -27.16 22.25
CA LEU A 177 8.02 -26.58 20.93
C LEU A 177 8.83 -25.29 20.99
N GLU A 178 9.73 -25.13 20.03
CA GLU A 178 10.54 -23.94 19.84
C GLU A 178 10.37 -23.42 18.41
N ILE A 179 10.22 -22.10 18.24
CA ILE A 179 10.07 -21.49 16.92
C ILE A 179 11.35 -21.67 16.11
N GLU A 180 11.23 -22.14 14.88
CA GLU A 180 12.40 -22.33 14.01
C GLU A 180 13.05 -21.01 13.59
N ARG A 181 14.38 -21.00 13.47
CA ARG A 181 15.15 -19.81 13.09
C ARG A 181 14.89 -19.42 11.63
N GLY A 182 15.07 -18.13 11.35
CA GLY A 182 15.10 -17.64 9.98
C GLY A 182 13.74 -17.58 9.28
N GLN A 183 12.66 -17.63 10.06
CA GLN A 183 11.31 -17.43 9.55
C GLN A 183 10.93 -15.95 9.53
N ARG A 184 10.62 -15.44 8.33
CA ARG A 184 10.18 -14.06 8.13
C ARG A 184 8.76 -13.85 8.68
N VAL A 185 8.50 -12.71 9.32
CA VAL A 185 7.15 -12.35 9.79
C VAL A 185 6.35 -11.77 8.62
N THR A 186 5.26 -12.45 8.26
CA THR A 186 4.36 -12.03 7.19
C THR A 186 3.59 -10.77 7.57
N THR A 187 3.16 -9.99 6.57
CA THR A 187 2.44 -8.73 6.77
C THR A 187 1.19 -8.89 7.64
N GLU A 188 0.45 -10.00 7.49
CA GLU A 188 -0.75 -10.30 8.30
C GLU A 188 -0.49 -10.40 9.80
N LYS A 189 0.75 -10.76 10.14
CA LYS A 189 1.24 -10.98 11.50
C LYS A 189 2.01 -9.76 12.04
N GLN A 190 2.15 -8.70 11.25
CA GLN A 190 2.72 -7.44 11.70
C GLN A 190 1.60 -6.60 12.31
N THR A 191 1.69 -6.40 13.63
CA THR A 191 0.78 -5.50 14.35
C THR A 191 1.21 -4.04 14.11
N PRO A 192 0.33 -3.05 14.36
CA PRO A 192 0.72 -1.63 14.25
C PRO A 192 1.99 -1.27 15.04
N GLN A 193 2.21 -1.91 16.20
CA GLN A 193 3.41 -1.73 17.03
C GLN A 193 4.68 -2.23 16.32
N ILE A 194 4.61 -3.39 15.66
CA ILE A 194 5.71 -3.94 14.86
C ILE A 194 5.98 -3.03 13.66
N SER A 195 4.94 -2.64 12.94
CA SER A 195 5.08 -1.78 11.76
C SER A 195 5.71 -0.44 12.13
N GLU A 196 5.30 0.19 13.24
CA GLU A 196 5.91 1.44 13.73
C GLU A 196 7.40 1.26 14.07
N SER A 197 7.75 0.18 14.78
CA SER A 197 9.12 -0.12 15.16
C SER A 197 9.99 -0.39 13.92
N MET A 198 9.48 -1.19 12.98
CA MET A 198 10.13 -1.44 11.69
C MET A 198 10.34 -0.16 10.87
N ILE A 199 9.35 0.74 10.85
CA ILE A 199 9.47 2.01 10.14
C ILE A 199 10.63 2.83 10.72
N LYS A 200 10.73 2.94 12.06
CA LYS A 200 11.84 3.65 12.71
C LYS A 200 13.18 3.02 12.37
N GLU A 201 13.27 1.69 12.41
CA GLU A 201 14.49 0.96 12.08
C GLU A 201 14.93 1.11 10.62
N CYS A 202 13.99 1.26 9.69
CA CYS A 202 14.27 1.40 8.26
C CYS A 202 14.59 2.83 7.80
N GLN A 203 14.43 3.85 8.67
CA GLN A 203 14.64 5.26 8.33
C GLN A 203 16.13 5.63 8.32
N LEU A 204 16.88 5.13 7.33
CA LEU A 204 18.31 5.43 7.19
C LEU A 204 18.55 6.67 6.32
N PRO A 205 19.15 7.76 6.86
CA PRO A 205 19.63 8.88 6.06
C PRO A 205 20.72 8.43 5.07
N PRO A 206 20.95 9.18 3.97
CA PRO A 206 21.89 8.80 2.92
C PRO A 206 23.27 8.35 3.39
N ILE A 207 23.87 9.04 4.37
CA ILE A 207 25.20 8.67 4.88
C ILE A 207 25.21 7.30 5.59
N GLN A 208 24.16 7.02 6.38
CA GLN A 208 24.03 5.76 7.11
C GLN A 208 23.66 4.62 6.16
N MET A 209 22.79 4.89 5.18
CA MET A 209 22.43 3.92 4.15
C MET A 209 23.66 3.49 3.34
N LYS A 210 24.51 4.45 2.93
CA LYS A 210 25.76 4.15 2.22
C LYS A 210 26.66 3.24 3.06
N LYS A 211 26.92 3.61 4.31
CA LYS A 211 27.72 2.79 5.24
C LYS A 211 27.17 1.37 5.36
N HIS A 212 25.85 1.24 5.50
CA HIS A 212 25.22 -0.07 5.62
C HIS A 212 25.32 -0.89 4.33
N ILE A 213 25.21 -0.27 3.15
CA ILE A 213 25.44 -0.94 1.86
C ILE A 213 26.89 -1.45 1.78
N ASP A 214 27.86 -0.63 2.19
CA ASP A 214 29.28 -1.02 2.20
C ASP A 214 29.52 -2.23 3.13
N GLU A 215 28.93 -2.21 4.34
CA GLU A 215 28.96 -3.34 5.29
C GLU A 215 28.36 -4.62 4.69
N GLN A 216 27.19 -4.53 4.04
CA GLN A 216 26.52 -5.68 3.42
C GLN A 216 27.29 -6.22 2.21
N MET A 217 27.94 -5.36 1.41
CA MET A 217 28.79 -5.80 0.31
C MET A 217 29.97 -6.63 0.80
N VAL A 218 30.60 -6.23 1.91
CA VAL A 218 31.68 -7.00 2.54
C VAL A 218 31.16 -8.32 3.10
N ALA A 219 30.06 -8.29 3.87
CA ALA A 219 29.45 -9.49 4.44
C ALA A 219 29.05 -10.53 3.39
N ALA A 220 28.63 -10.07 2.20
CA ALA A 220 28.27 -10.91 1.08
C ALA A 220 29.44 -11.29 0.16
N MET A 221 30.68 -10.91 0.49
CA MET A 221 31.85 -11.04 -0.40
C MET A 221 31.55 -10.53 -1.83
N LEU A 222 30.82 -9.42 -1.97
CA LEU A 222 30.58 -8.76 -3.25
C LEU A 222 31.72 -7.80 -3.57
N CYS A 223 32.93 -8.34 -3.56
CA CYS A 223 34.19 -7.64 -3.79
C CYS A 223 35.11 -8.47 -4.71
N ASN A 224 36.26 -7.91 -5.09
CA ASN A 224 37.20 -8.57 -5.99
C ASN A 224 37.94 -9.78 -5.39
N ASP A 225 37.81 -9.99 -4.06
CA ASP A 225 38.37 -11.17 -3.38
C ASP A 225 37.44 -12.40 -3.50
N ASN A 226 36.26 -12.25 -4.09
CA ASN A 226 35.34 -13.34 -4.30
C ASN A 226 35.91 -14.38 -5.29
N PRO A 227 36.06 -15.66 -4.89
CA PRO A 227 36.69 -16.67 -5.74
C PRO A 227 35.90 -16.92 -7.03
N PHE A 228 34.56 -16.88 -6.98
CA PHE A 228 33.71 -17.10 -8.14
C PHE A 228 33.80 -15.94 -9.14
N LEU A 229 33.80 -14.69 -8.65
CA LEU A 229 33.92 -13.52 -9.54
C LEU A 229 35.29 -13.51 -10.22
N LYS A 230 36.35 -13.87 -9.49
CA LYS A 230 37.71 -13.96 -10.01
C LYS A 230 37.83 -15.03 -11.10
N GLU A 231 37.23 -16.20 -10.91
CA GLU A 231 37.21 -17.29 -11.90
C GLU A 231 36.48 -16.86 -13.20
N TRP A 232 35.42 -16.06 -13.07
CA TRP A 232 34.65 -15.54 -14.20
C TRP A 232 35.27 -14.27 -14.83
N GLY A 233 36.42 -13.80 -14.31
CA GLY A 233 37.05 -12.57 -14.78
C GLY A 233 36.25 -11.29 -14.49
N ILE A 234 35.26 -11.36 -13.59
CA ILE A 234 34.41 -10.23 -13.22
C ILE A 234 35.11 -9.38 -12.16
N LYS A 235 35.20 -8.08 -12.44
CA LYS A 235 35.71 -7.08 -11.48
C LYS A 235 34.58 -6.16 -11.03
N ILE A 236 34.46 -5.98 -9.72
CA ILE A 236 33.52 -5.05 -9.11
C ILE A 236 34.26 -3.74 -8.80
N SER A 237 33.67 -2.62 -9.24
CA SER A 237 34.12 -1.28 -8.84
C SER A 237 33.95 -1.08 -7.33
N SER A 238 34.97 -0.55 -6.66
CA SER A 238 34.90 -0.17 -5.25
C SER A 238 34.18 1.17 -5.00
N ARG A 239 33.74 1.85 -6.07
CA ARG A 239 33.06 3.14 -5.99
C ARG A 239 31.68 3.05 -6.65
N PRO A 240 30.65 3.65 -6.04
CA PRO A 240 29.35 3.81 -6.68
C PRO A 240 29.47 4.56 -8.01
N MET A 241 28.60 4.22 -8.96
CA MET A 241 28.48 4.91 -10.24
C MET A 241 28.16 6.39 -10.03
N ARG A 242 28.79 7.25 -10.82
CA ARG A 242 28.52 8.69 -10.85
C ARG A 242 27.71 8.99 -12.12
N ALA A 243 26.74 9.86 -11.99
CA ALA A 243 25.93 10.34 -13.11
C ALA A 243 25.74 11.84 -12.99
N VAL A 244 25.58 12.51 -14.12
CA VAL A 244 25.20 13.92 -14.15
C VAL A 244 23.70 14.02 -13.89
N ALA A 245 23.32 14.88 -12.94
CA ALA A 245 21.93 15.12 -12.61
C ALA A 245 21.53 16.55 -12.96
N ARG A 246 20.30 16.71 -13.45
CA ARG A 246 19.68 18.00 -13.73
C ARG A 246 18.57 18.26 -12.73
N ARG A 247 18.35 19.53 -12.41
CA ARG A 247 17.31 19.91 -11.44
C ARG A 247 16.15 20.58 -12.15
N PHE A 248 15.00 19.94 -12.09
CA PHE A 248 13.73 20.47 -12.57
C PHE A 248 13.08 21.30 -11.47
N HIS A 249 12.51 22.44 -11.84
CA HIS A 249 11.84 23.30 -10.88
C HIS A 249 10.42 22.77 -10.58
N PRO A 250 10.01 22.73 -9.30
CA PRO A 250 8.64 22.42 -8.93
C PRO A 250 7.66 23.46 -9.51
N PRO A 251 6.42 23.08 -9.82
CA PRO A 251 5.41 24.00 -10.35
C PRO A 251 5.04 25.07 -9.32
N ALA A 252 4.45 26.15 -9.81
CA ALA A 252 3.65 27.05 -9.00
C ALA A 252 2.27 26.43 -8.76
N ILE A 253 1.68 26.76 -7.61
CA ILE A 253 0.35 26.28 -7.22
C ILE A 253 -0.65 27.44 -7.32
N SER A 254 -1.72 27.24 -8.09
CA SER A 254 -2.78 28.23 -8.28
C SER A 254 -4.02 27.86 -7.46
N TYR A 255 -4.58 28.84 -6.75
CA TYR A 255 -5.81 28.75 -5.97
C TYR A 255 -6.95 29.55 -6.61
N GLY A 256 -8.16 29.40 -6.09
CA GLY A 256 -9.32 30.23 -6.47
C GLY A 256 -9.05 31.72 -6.25
N GLY A 257 -9.66 32.56 -7.08
CA GLY A 257 -9.45 34.02 -7.04
C GLY A 257 -8.13 34.50 -7.68
N GLY A 258 -7.40 33.62 -8.36
CA GLY A 258 -6.18 33.99 -9.11
C GLY A 258 -4.90 34.05 -8.26
N PHE A 259 -4.96 33.62 -6.99
CA PHE A 259 -3.79 33.62 -6.11
C PHE A 259 -2.78 32.52 -6.52
N LYS A 260 -1.55 32.93 -6.86
CA LYS A 260 -0.45 32.05 -7.28
C LYS A 260 0.60 31.99 -6.16
N VAL A 261 0.90 30.78 -5.67
CA VAL A 261 1.99 30.54 -4.72
C VAL A 261 3.16 29.91 -5.45
N GLN A 262 4.31 30.59 -5.42
CA GLN A 262 5.55 30.05 -5.95
C GLN A 262 6.15 29.04 -4.96
N SER A 263 6.69 27.96 -5.49
CA SER A 263 7.49 27.03 -4.69
C SER A 263 8.82 27.70 -4.30
N ASN A 264 9.25 27.54 -3.04
CA ASN A 264 10.58 28.03 -2.64
C ASN A 264 11.70 27.12 -3.21
N HIS A 265 12.97 27.52 -3.03
CA HIS A 265 14.14 26.74 -3.46
C HIS A 265 14.21 25.32 -2.87
N TYR A 266 13.34 24.93 -1.93
CA TYR A 266 13.27 23.60 -1.32
C TYR A 266 11.95 22.85 -1.63
N GLY A 267 11.02 23.45 -2.37
CA GLY A 267 9.69 22.89 -2.64
C GLY A 267 8.70 22.95 -1.46
N ASP A 268 9.02 23.70 -0.39
CA ASP A 268 8.15 23.81 0.79
C ASP A 268 7.10 24.91 0.59
N LEU A 269 5.82 24.57 0.76
CA LEU A 269 4.71 25.52 0.88
C LEU A 269 4.49 25.80 2.37
N GLN A 270 4.90 26.97 2.85
CA GLN A 270 4.71 27.35 4.26
C GLN A 270 3.30 27.88 4.49
N TRP A 271 2.52 27.16 5.31
CA TRP A 271 1.20 27.58 5.77
C TRP A 271 1.23 27.86 7.27
N ARG A 272 0.66 28.97 7.73
CA ARG A 272 0.49 29.27 9.15
C ARG A 272 -0.89 29.89 9.41
N LEU A 273 -1.62 29.31 10.36
CA LEU A 273 -2.76 29.92 11.04
C LEU A 273 -2.83 29.38 12.47
N GLY A 274 -3.07 30.26 13.44
CA GLY A 274 -3.30 29.93 14.84
C GLY A 274 -4.80 29.98 15.14
N ALA A 275 -5.33 28.94 15.76
CA ALA A 275 -6.71 28.91 16.24
C ALA A 275 -6.78 28.49 17.71
N LYS A 276 -7.68 29.13 18.46
CA LYS A 276 -8.10 28.79 19.83
C LYS A 276 -9.63 28.69 19.77
N GLU A 277 -10.18 27.53 19.44
CA GLU A 277 -11.63 27.27 19.45
C GLU A 277 -12.00 26.18 20.46
N ARG A 278 -13.24 26.22 20.98
CA ARG A 278 -13.77 25.29 22.00
C ARG A 278 -14.52 24.08 21.44
N SER A 279 -14.96 24.11 20.17
CA SER A 279 -15.70 23.04 19.48
C SER A 279 -15.04 22.69 18.14
N PHE A 280 -14.99 21.40 17.80
CA PHE A 280 -14.36 20.90 16.57
C PHE A 280 -15.09 21.37 15.31
N VAL A 281 -16.43 21.39 15.32
CA VAL A 281 -17.25 21.80 14.17
C VAL A 281 -16.99 23.27 13.85
N ASP A 282 -16.93 24.12 14.86
CA ASP A 282 -16.61 25.55 14.69
C ASP A 282 -15.20 25.75 14.14
N ALA A 283 -14.23 24.99 14.67
CA ALA A 283 -12.85 25.07 14.21
C ALA A 283 -12.70 24.65 12.75
N LEU A 284 -13.35 23.56 12.35
CA LEU A 284 -13.35 23.10 10.96
C LEU A 284 -14.10 24.07 10.06
N ALA A 285 -15.28 24.56 10.45
CA ALA A 285 -16.06 25.49 9.65
C ALA A 285 -15.34 26.82 9.43
N LYS A 286 -14.71 27.36 10.47
CA LYS A 286 -13.90 28.58 10.36
C LYS A 286 -12.70 28.37 9.45
N TYR A 287 -11.98 27.26 9.63
CA TYR A 287 -10.84 26.92 8.77
C TYR A 287 -11.27 26.79 7.31
N CYS A 288 -12.31 25.99 7.03
CA CYS A 288 -12.87 25.84 5.70
C CYS A 288 -13.25 27.19 5.09
N SER A 289 -13.92 28.06 5.85
CA SER A 289 -14.34 29.39 5.37
C SER A 289 -13.15 30.28 5.00
N GLN A 290 -12.05 30.23 5.76
CA GLN A 290 -10.81 30.96 5.43
C GLN A 290 -10.14 30.46 4.14
N HIS A 291 -10.44 29.22 3.74
CA HIS A 291 -9.89 28.57 2.56
C HIS A 291 -10.91 28.41 1.42
N GLY A 292 -12.02 29.16 1.46
CA GLY A 292 -13.00 29.22 0.37
C GLY A 292 -14.03 28.09 0.35
N THR A 293 -14.08 27.23 1.36
CA THR A 293 -15.10 26.19 1.53
C THR A 293 -16.12 26.62 2.59
N ILE A 294 -17.38 26.85 2.22
CA ILE A 294 -18.41 27.31 3.15
C ILE A 294 -19.21 26.11 3.69
N ILE A 295 -19.17 25.90 5.00
CA ILE A 295 -20.05 24.96 5.70
C ILE A 295 -21.31 25.73 6.14
N GLY A 296 -22.41 25.52 5.43
CA GLY A 296 -23.62 26.34 5.55
C GLY A 296 -24.43 26.17 6.85
N SER A 297 -24.44 24.98 7.43
CA SER A 297 -25.06 24.72 8.75
C SER A 297 -24.01 24.28 9.76
N ARG A 298 -24.10 24.83 10.97
CA ARG A 298 -23.28 24.42 12.13
C ARG A 298 -24.05 23.53 13.10
N ASP A 299 -25.34 23.32 12.86
CA ASP A 299 -26.17 22.40 13.63
C ASP A 299 -25.87 20.98 13.15
N VAL A 300 -25.14 20.24 13.98
CA VAL A 300 -24.74 18.86 13.72
C VAL A 300 -25.52 17.95 14.66
N GLU A 301 -26.26 17.02 14.08
CA GLU A 301 -26.84 15.90 14.83
C GLU A 301 -25.73 14.91 15.20
N VAL A 302 -25.57 14.66 16.50
CA VAL A 302 -24.57 13.71 17.02
C VAL A 302 -25.28 12.43 17.45
N LEU A 303 -24.95 11.32 16.78
CA LEU A 303 -25.48 9.99 17.10
C LEU A 303 -24.38 9.14 17.73
N GLU A 304 -24.54 8.79 19.01
CA GLU A 304 -23.65 7.85 19.69
C GLU A 304 -24.17 6.42 19.56
N MET A 305 -23.30 5.50 19.11
CA MET A 305 -23.64 4.09 18.91
C MET A 305 -22.42 3.19 19.06
N SER A 306 -22.64 1.91 19.36
CA SER A 306 -21.59 0.90 19.45
C SER A 306 -21.09 0.49 18.06
N SER A 307 -19.76 0.44 17.87
CA SER A 307 -19.15 -0.03 16.64
C SER A 307 -19.29 -1.55 16.42
N GLU A 308 -19.69 -2.30 17.45
CA GLU A 308 -19.92 -3.75 17.37
C GLU A 308 -21.32 -4.11 16.82
N VAL A 309 -22.25 -3.14 16.80
CA VAL A 309 -23.64 -3.36 16.40
C VAL A 309 -23.88 -2.76 15.01
N GLU A 310 -23.42 -3.49 14.00
CA GLU A 310 -23.47 -3.11 12.58
C GLU A 310 -24.88 -2.68 12.11
N HIS A 311 -25.94 -3.36 12.58
CA HIS A 311 -27.32 -3.07 12.20
C HIS A 311 -27.77 -1.64 12.55
N ASN A 312 -27.35 -1.12 13.70
CA ASN A 312 -27.72 0.23 14.14
C ASN A 312 -27.10 1.30 13.24
N ILE A 313 -25.83 1.08 12.85
CA ILE A 313 -25.10 1.97 11.94
C ILE A 313 -25.77 1.97 10.56
N GLU A 314 -26.14 0.80 10.04
CA GLU A 314 -26.85 0.69 8.76
C GLU A 314 -28.19 1.43 8.79
N SER A 315 -28.98 1.21 9.85
CA SER A 315 -30.26 1.91 10.02
C SER A 315 -30.05 3.42 10.06
N ALA A 316 -29.11 3.93 10.86
CA ALA A 316 -28.84 5.36 10.96
C ALA A 316 -28.42 5.98 9.63
N MET A 317 -27.46 5.36 8.91
CA MET A 317 -27.02 5.86 7.61
C MET A 317 -28.16 5.88 6.59
N LYS A 318 -29.02 4.86 6.60
CA LYS A 318 -30.19 4.80 5.72
C LYS A 318 -31.18 5.94 5.98
N HIS A 319 -31.42 6.31 7.23
CA HIS A 319 -32.33 7.42 7.59
C HIS A 319 -31.75 8.79 7.23
N ILE A 320 -30.42 8.96 7.31
CA ILE A 320 -29.72 10.21 6.96
C ILE A 320 -29.57 10.38 5.44
N THR A 321 -29.69 9.29 4.69
CA THR A 321 -29.55 9.31 3.23
C THR A 321 -30.62 10.19 2.60
N GLY A 322 -30.19 11.20 1.84
CA GLY A 322 -31.08 12.17 1.17
C GLY A 322 -31.34 13.44 1.96
N SER A 323 -31.21 13.43 3.30
CA SER A 323 -31.30 14.64 4.13
C SER A 323 -29.95 15.32 4.32
N SER A 324 -28.85 14.55 4.35
CA SER A 324 -27.49 15.07 4.42
C SER A 324 -26.67 14.72 3.18
N LYS A 325 -25.77 15.64 2.80
CA LYS A 325 -24.77 15.42 1.76
C LYS A 325 -23.48 14.81 2.29
N TYR A 326 -23.26 14.81 3.61
CA TYR A 326 -21.98 14.44 4.22
C TYR A 326 -22.17 13.89 5.64
N ILE A 327 -21.44 12.83 5.99
CA ILE A 327 -21.39 12.27 7.35
C ILE A 327 -19.94 12.20 7.84
N MET A 328 -19.69 12.64 9.07
CA MET A 328 -18.42 12.41 9.74
C MET A 328 -18.57 11.35 10.83
N PHE A 329 -17.82 10.26 10.72
CA PHE A 329 -17.78 9.23 11.76
C PHE A 329 -16.54 9.41 12.62
N THR A 330 -16.71 9.19 13.93
CA THR A 330 -15.61 9.23 14.89
C THR A 330 -15.49 7.93 15.65
N THR A 331 -14.29 7.37 15.73
CA THR A 331 -14.00 6.17 16.54
C THR A 331 -12.84 6.41 17.48
N LYS A 332 -12.75 5.61 18.55
CA LYS A 332 -11.67 5.72 19.54
C LYS A 332 -10.30 5.41 18.94
N MET A 333 -10.22 4.42 18.04
CA MET A 333 -8.99 3.93 17.43
C MET A 333 -8.90 4.33 15.96
N LYS A 334 -7.69 4.63 15.48
CA LYS A 334 -7.49 4.98 14.05
C LYS A 334 -7.85 3.82 13.08
N LEU A 335 -7.66 2.57 13.52
CA LEU A 335 -7.92 1.35 12.74
C LEU A 335 -9.03 0.54 13.39
N ASP A 336 -10.21 1.14 13.54
CA ASP A 336 -11.39 0.46 14.05
C ASP A 336 -11.93 -0.55 13.00
N PRO A 337 -12.23 -1.81 13.36
CA PRO A 337 -12.78 -2.81 12.43
C PRO A 337 -14.05 -2.37 11.70
N VAL A 338 -14.83 -1.47 12.30
CA VAL A 338 -16.07 -0.94 11.70
C VAL A 338 -15.83 -0.10 10.44
N HIS A 339 -14.58 0.32 10.20
CA HIS A 339 -14.25 1.19 9.07
C HIS A 339 -14.67 0.62 7.71
N GLY A 340 -14.38 -0.66 7.47
CA GLY A 340 -14.76 -1.34 6.22
C GLY A 340 -16.28 -1.39 6.04
N PHE A 341 -17.00 -1.67 7.13
CA PHE A 341 -18.46 -1.70 7.14
C PHE A 341 -19.07 -0.33 6.84
N MET A 342 -18.54 0.76 7.43
CA MET A 342 -19.02 2.11 7.12
C MET A 342 -18.76 2.48 5.66
N LYS A 343 -17.62 2.09 5.10
CA LYS A 343 -17.30 2.31 3.68
C LYS A 343 -18.19 1.54 2.72
N ARG A 344 -18.66 0.36 3.16
CA ARG A 344 -19.69 -0.40 2.45
C ARG A 344 -21.00 0.35 2.36
N LEU A 345 -21.46 0.91 3.48
CA LEU A 345 -22.71 1.65 3.54
C LEU A 345 -22.64 2.97 2.77
N GLU A 346 -21.49 3.65 2.76
CA GLU A 346 -21.22 4.78 1.87
C GLU A 346 -21.48 4.42 0.41
N ALA A 347 -20.93 3.29 -0.06
CA ALA A 347 -21.14 2.83 -1.43
C ALA A 347 -22.60 2.46 -1.71
N GLN A 348 -23.24 1.78 -0.76
CA GLN A 348 -24.61 1.30 -0.89
C GLN A 348 -25.66 2.42 -0.90
N PHE A 349 -25.47 3.46 -0.08
CA PHE A 349 -26.42 4.56 0.08
C PHE A 349 -26.04 5.81 -0.71
N GLY A 350 -24.85 5.87 -1.29
CA GLY A 350 -24.38 7.01 -2.09
C GLY A 350 -24.16 8.28 -1.26
N ILE A 351 -23.72 8.14 0.00
CA ILE A 351 -23.48 9.27 0.92
C ILE A 351 -21.99 9.46 1.21
N VAL A 352 -21.53 10.70 1.18
CA VAL A 352 -20.12 11.09 1.36
C VAL A 352 -19.74 10.97 2.83
N THR A 353 -18.74 10.15 3.18
CA THR A 353 -18.33 9.93 4.58
C THR A 353 -16.86 10.25 4.90
N GLN A 354 -16.58 10.80 6.08
CA GLN A 354 -15.21 11.01 6.56
C GLN A 354 -15.02 10.37 7.94
N HIS A 355 -14.08 9.43 8.03
CA HIS A 355 -13.70 8.80 9.29
C HIS A 355 -12.54 9.57 9.95
N VAL A 356 -12.69 9.90 11.24
CA VAL A 356 -11.68 10.61 12.05
C VAL A 356 -11.55 9.90 13.40
N SER A 357 -10.33 9.69 13.90
CA SER A 357 -10.18 9.14 15.26
C SER A 357 -10.36 10.21 16.33
N SER A 358 -10.83 9.84 17.52
CA SER A 358 -10.99 10.76 18.66
C SER A 358 -9.68 11.49 19.01
N GLN A 359 -8.54 10.81 18.89
CA GLN A 359 -7.21 11.44 19.07
C GLN A 359 -6.94 12.55 18.05
N THR A 360 -7.35 12.35 16.79
CA THR A 360 -7.19 13.33 15.72
C THR A 360 -8.11 14.52 15.94
N LEU A 361 -9.35 14.26 16.37
CA LEU A 361 -10.33 15.29 16.71
C LEU A 361 -9.84 16.16 17.88
N ASN A 362 -9.33 15.53 18.95
CA ASN A 362 -8.75 16.25 20.09
C ASN A 362 -7.52 17.09 19.70
N LYS A 363 -6.71 16.63 18.75
CA LYS A 363 -5.60 17.43 18.19
C LYS A 363 -6.08 18.62 17.39
N ALA A 364 -7.20 18.49 16.67
CA ALA A 364 -7.78 19.56 15.85
C ALA A 364 -8.30 20.75 16.67
N ILE A 365 -8.72 20.51 17.92
CA ILE A 365 -9.15 21.55 18.87
C ILE A 365 -8.04 21.99 19.85
N GLY A 366 -6.87 21.36 19.79
CA GLY A 366 -5.72 21.69 20.63
C GLY A 366 -4.88 22.86 20.09
N GLN A 367 -3.86 23.29 20.83
CA GLN A 367 -2.99 24.39 20.36
C GLN A 367 -1.87 23.94 19.41
N LYS A 368 -1.25 22.78 19.66
CA LYS A 368 -0.13 22.29 18.85
C LYS A 368 -0.62 21.35 17.75
N GLY A 369 -0.45 21.75 16.49
CA GLY A 369 -0.71 20.91 15.32
C GLY A 369 -2.16 20.85 14.85
N ALA A 370 -3.09 21.57 15.49
CA ALA A 370 -4.49 21.68 15.06
C ALA A 370 -4.62 22.13 13.61
N PHE A 371 -3.85 23.16 13.22
CA PHE A 371 -3.79 23.68 11.86
C PHE A 371 -3.52 22.59 10.81
N MET A 372 -2.54 21.70 11.05
CA MET A 372 -2.21 20.62 10.10
C MET A 372 -3.36 19.62 9.98
N VAL A 373 -4.04 19.32 11.08
CA VAL A 373 -5.17 18.38 11.08
C VAL A 373 -6.37 19.00 10.36
N LEU A 374 -6.76 20.22 10.71
CA LEU A 374 -7.87 20.95 10.10
C LEU A 374 -7.62 21.19 8.60
N GLY A 375 -6.40 21.56 8.21
CA GLY A 375 -6.00 21.69 6.82
C GLY A 375 -6.19 20.41 6.03
N ASN A 376 -5.65 19.29 6.52
CA ASN A 376 -5.82 17.99 5.87
C ASN A 376 -7.29 17.54 5.79
N LEU A 377 -8.10 17.84 6.81
CA LEU A 377 -9.53 17.54 6.81
C LEU A 377 -10.29 18.41 5.79
N CYS A 378 -10.01 19.71 5.74
CA CYS A 378 -10.59 20.65 4.77
C CYS A 378 -10.27 20.25 3.33
N LEU A 379 -9.01 19.94 3.04
CA LEU A 379 -8.58 19.50 1.70
C LEU A 379 -9.33 18.24 1.27
N LYS A 380 -9.49 17.27 2.18
CA LYS A 380 -10.29 16.07 1.92
C LYS A 380 -11.75 16.44 1.70
N LEU A 381 -12.37 17.17 2.62
CA LEU A 381 -13.78 17.57 2.53
C LEU A 381 -14.11 18.22 1.18
N ASN A 382 -13.29 19.17 0.71
CA ASN A 382 -13.52 19.85 -0.56
C ASN A 382 -13.49 18.88 -1.76
N LEU A 383 -12.48 17.99 -1.83
CA LEU A 383 -12.38 16.97 -2.90
C LEU A 383 -13.56 16.02 -2.90
N LYS A 384 -13.96 15.62 -1.70
CA LYS A 384 -15.06 14.70 -1.44
C LYS A 384 -16.41 15.24 -1.90
N LEU A 385 -16.54 16.56 -1.89
CA LEU A 385 -17.70 17.28 -2.38
C LEU A 385 -17.56 17.74 -3.85
N GLY A 386 -16.54 17.23 -4.56
CA GLY A 386 -16.32 17.48 -5.98
C GLY A 386 -15.51 18.73 -6.31
N GLY A 387 -15.01 19.44 -5.29
CA GLY A 387 -14.14 20.60 -5.44
C GLY A 387 -12.71 20.21 -5.86
N VAL A 388 -11.96 21.21 -6.31
CA VAL A 388 -10.53 21.13 -6.60
C VAL A 388 -9.82 22.10 -5.67
N ASN A 389 -8.81 21.64 -4.93
CA ASN A 389 -8.08 22.46 -3.97
C ASN A 389 -7.09 23.39 -4.67
N HIS A 390 -6.38 22.88 -5.67
CA HIS A 390 -5.38 23.64 -6.41
C HIS A 390 -5.14 23.09 -7.80
N ASN A 391 -4.54 23.92 -8.65
CA ASN A 391 -4.10 23.55 -10.00
C ASN A 391 -2.59 23.80 -10.19
N LEU A 392 -2.02 23.16 -11.19
CA LEU A 392 -0.60 23.20 -11.53
C LEU A 392 -0.31 24.29 -12.55
N ARG A 393 0.74 25.08 -12.30
CA ARG A 393 1.21 26.14 -13.20
C ARG A 393 2.73 26.14 -13.30
N ALA A 394 3.26 26.60 -14.43
CA ALA A 394 4.66 26.89 -14.61
C ALA A 394 5.12 27.95 -13.59
N CYS A 395 6.21 27.66 -12.88
CA CYS A 395 6.88 28.63 -12.02
C CYS A 395 7.71 29.61 -12.86
N ASP A 396 8.05 30.76 -12.28
CA ASP A 396 8.69 31.85 -13.03
C ASP A 396 10.11 31.45 -13.48
N GLN A 397 10.80 30.63 -12.70
CA GLN A 397 12.10 30.05 -13.08
C GLN A 397 11.96 29.18 -14.34
N LEU A 398 10.97 28.27 -14.38
CA LEU A 398 10.72 27.41 -15.54
C LEU A 398 10.43 28.24 -16.80
N ILE A 399 9.67 29.33 -16.66
CA ILE A 399 9.37 30.23 -17.77
C ILE A 399 10.65 30.94 -18.23
N SER A 400 11.46 31.46 -17.30
CA SER A 400 12.70 32.18 -17.61
C SER A 400 13.75 31.32 -18.30
N THR A 401 13.83 30.02 -17.97
CA THR A 401 14.78 29.08 -18.59
C THR A 401 14.30 28.55 -19.94
N ASN A 402 13.04 28.80 -20.32
CA ASN A 402 12.42 28.34 -21.57
C ASN A 402 11.79 29.49 -22.37
N PRO A 403 12.55 30.55 -22.73
CA PRO A 403 12.00 31.76 -23.36
C PRO A 403 11.35 31.53 -24.73
N GLY A 404 11.70 30.42 -25.41
CA GLY A 404 11.09 30.02 -26.68
C GLY A 404 9.67 29.46 -26.55
N MET A 405 9.23 29.10 -25.34
CA MET A 405 7.93 28.49 -25.08
C MET A 405 6.93 29.57 -24.61
N ARG A 406 6.25 30.22 -25.56
CA ARG A 406 5.33 31.35 -25.28
C ARG A 406 4.20 31.04 -24.29
N ASN A 407 3.74 29.79 -24.24
CA ASN A 407 2.70 29.33 -23.31
C ASN A 407 3.07 27.97 -22.71
N VAL A 408 3.98 27.98 -21.73
CA VAL A 408 4.48 26.76 -21.06
C VAL A 408 3.34 25.89 -20.53
N ASP A 409 2.34 26.50 -19.85
CA ASP A 409 1.20 25.77 -19.32
C ASP A 409 0.38 25.10 -20.44
N GLY A 410 0.08 25.85 -21.51
CA GLY A 410 -0.67 25.32 -22.66
C GLY A 410 0.08 24.24 -23.43
N THR A 411 1.41 24.24 -23.39
CA THR A 411 2.25 23.20 -24.01
C THR A 411 2.29 21.93 -23.16
N LEU A 412 2.49 22.06 -21.85
CA LEU A 412 2.62 20.91 -20.95
C LEU A 412 1.24 20.29 -20.60
N PHE A 413 0.23 21.13 -20.40
CA PHE A 413 -1.12 20.76 -19.95
C PHE A 413 -2.22 21.43 -20.81
N PRO A 414 -2.27 21.19 -22.13
CA PRO A 414 -3.38 21.65 -22.95
C PRO A 414 -4.69 21.00 -22.48
N LYS A 415 -5.81 21.71 -22.57
CA LYS A 415 -7.14 21.20 -22.18
C LYS A 415 -7.57 19.95 -22.93
N THR A 416 -6.95 19.68 -24.08
CA THR A 416 -7.18 18.53 -24.93
C THR A 416 -6.32 17.32 -24.56
N ARG A 417 -5.42 17.41 -23.57
CA ARG A 417 -4.60 16.29 -23.12
C ARG A 417 -5.24 15.57 -21.94
N MET A 418 -5.37 14.27 -22.08
CA MET A 418 -5.87 13.38 -21.03
C MET A 418 -4.71 12.58 -20.45
N PHE A 419 -4.56 12.63 -19.13
CA PHE A 419 -3.66 11.74 -18.41
C PHE A 419 -4.45 10.57 -17.87
N VAL A 420 -3.93 9.36 -18.02
CA VAL A 420 -4.56 8.12 -17.56
C VAL A 420 -3.55 7.30 -16.78
N ALA A 421 -4.00 6.65 -15.72
CA ALA A 421 -3.19 5.70 -14.99
C ALA A 421 -4.04 4.55 -14.48
N PHE A 422 -3.40 3.41 -14.30
CA PHE A 422 -4.02 2.21 -13.79
C PHE A 422 -3.28 1.75 -12.53
N ASP A 423 -4.00 1.03 -11.68
CA ASP A 423 -3.41 0.30 -10.57
C ASP A 423 -4.14 -1.04 -10.41
N VAL A 424 -3.41 -2.08 -10.05
CA VAL A 424 -3.93 -3.44 -9.95
C VAL A 424 -3.66 -4.00 -8.57
N SER A 425 -4.75 -4.33 -7.86
CA SER A 425 -4.71 -4.97 -6.56
C SER A 425 -5.03 -6.45 -6.69
N HIS A 426 -4.01 -7.29 -6.60
CA HIS A 426 -4.18 -8.74 -6.62
C HIS A 426 -4.73 -9.29 -5.32
N ALA A 427 -5.39 -10.43 -5.44
CA ALA A 427 -5.83 -11.23 -4.32
C ALA A 427 -4.66 -11.74 -3.46
N GLY A 428 -4.86 -11.72 -2.13
CA GLY A 428 -3.84 -12.14 -1.17
C GLY A 428 -3.41 -13.60 -1.38
N PRO A 429 -2.18 -14.00 -1.03
CA PRO A 429 -1.72 -15.38 -1.26
C PRO A 429 -2.57 -16.40 -0.51
N GLN A 430 -2.64 -17.61 -1.03
CA GLN A 430 -3.36 -18.69 -0.37
C GLN A 430 -2.51 -19.26 0.79
N SER A 431 -3.18 -19.66 1.88
CA SER A 431 -2.48 -20.33 2.98
C SER A 431 -1.86 -21.64 2.50
N PHE A 432 -0.85 -22.14 3.21
CA PHE A 432 -0.23 -23.43 2.87
C PHE A 432 -1.26 -24.57 2.91
N ALA A 433 -2.17 -24.55 3.89
CA ALA A 433 -3.27 -25.50 3.99
C ALA A 433 -4.24 -25.40 2.79
N ASP A 434 -4.65 -24.18 2.38
CA ASP A 434 -5.56 -24.02 1.23
C ASP A 434 -4.92 -24.55 -0.08
N ARG A 435 -3.60 -24.37 -0.24
CA ARG A 435 -2.84 -24.92 -1.38
C ARG A 435 -2.77 -26.44 -1.36
N GLN A 436 -2.51 -27.04 -0.20
CA GLN A 436 -2.53 -28.51 -0.06
C GLN A 436 -3.91 -29.09 -0.38
N MET A 437 -4.97 -28.39 0.01
CA MET A 437 -6.36 -28.77 -0.26
C MET A 437 -6.81 -28.42 -1.68
N LYS A 438 -5.94 -27.89 -2.54
CA LYS A 438 -6.23 -27.45 -3.92
C LYS A 438 -7.46 -26.55 -4.02
N LYS A 439 -7.71 -25.72 -2.99
CA LYS A 439 -8.86 -24.84 -2.97
C LYS A 439 -8.66 -23.71 -3.97
N ALA A 440 -9.66 -23.41 -4.79
CA ALA A 440 -9.60 -22.27 -5.70
C ALA A 440 -9.53 -20.93 -4.94
N GLN A 441 -8.85 -19.95 -5.52
CA GLN A 441 -8.77 -18.61 -4.94
C GLN A 441 -10.10 -17.87 -5.19
N SER A 442 -10.76 -17.44 -4.11
CA SER A 442 -12.08 -16.81 -4.19
C SER A 442 -12.04 -15.28 -4.29
N GLU A 443 -10.90 -14.66 -3.97
CA GLU A 443 -10.74 -13.22 -4.00
C GLU A 443 -10.33 -12.76 -5.42
N PRO A 444 -11.02 -11.77 -6.02
CA PRO A 444 -10.67 -11.26 -7.34
C PRO A 444 -9.42 -10.39 -7.31
N THR A 445 -8.82 -10.19 -8.49
CA THR A 445 -7.97 -9.03 -8.73
C THR A 445 -8.86 -7.83 -9.04
N VAL A 446 -8.53 -6.64 -8.52
CA VAL A 446 -9.26 -5.41 -8.85
C VAL A 446 -8.35 -4.46 -9.59
N VAL A 447 -8.88 -3.92 -10.68
CA VAL A 447 -8.22 -2.90 -11.49
C VAL A 447 -8.88 -1.56 -11.21
N GLY A 448 -8.09 -0.56 -10.84
CA GLY A 448 -8.51 0.84 -10.79
C GLY A 448 -7.94 1.59 -12.00
N MET A 449 -8.73 2.49 -12.59
CA MET A 449 -8.30 3.42 -13.63
C MET A 449 -8.64 4.85 -13.20
N ALA A 450 -7.66 5.74 -13.17
CA ALA A 450 -7.83 7.16 -12.93
C ALA A 450 -7.49 7.95 -14.19
N TYR A 451 -8.19 9.06 -14.41
CA TYR A 451 -7.98 9.91 -15.56
C TYR A 451 -8.35 11.37 -15.31
N THR A 452 -7.67 12.29 -16.00
CA THR A 452 -7.95 13.73 -15.93
C THR A 452 -9.05 14.15 -16.91
N ILE A 453 -9.76 15.22 -16.59
CA ILE A 453 -10.77 15.84 -17.47
C ILE A 453 -10.50 17.35 -17.60
N GLY A 454 -9.99 17.77 -18.76
CA GLY A 454 -9.69 19.17 -19.10
C GLY A 454 -8.52 19.82 -18.35
N GLU A 455 -8.35 19.54 -17.06
CA GLU A 455 -7.31 20.13 -16.19
C GLU A 455 -6.50 19.02 -15.49
N PRO A 456 -5.19 19.21 -15.25
CA PRO A 456 -4.30 18.15 -14.75
C PRO A 456 -4.59 17.71 -13.31
N THR A 457 -5.30 18.52 -12.53
CA THR A 457 -5.69 18.19 -11.15
C THR A 457 -7.14 17.75 -11.01
N ARG A 458 -7.93 17.80 -12.09
CA ARG A 458 -9.33 17.37 -12.08
C ARG A 458 -9.42 15.91 -12.49
N ILE A 459 -9.39 15.04 -11.50
CA ILE A 459 -9.30 13.59 -11.68
C ILE A 459 -10.67 12.93 -11.50
N ARG A 460 -10.89 11.88 -12.27
CA ARG A 460 -12.00 10.93 -12.20
C ARG A 460 -11.41 9.51 -12.24
N GLY A 461 -12.24 8.51 -11.98
CA GLY A 461 -11.81 7.14 -12.09
C GLY A 461 -12.95 6.14 -12.10
N THR A 462 -12.59 4.91 -12.42
CA THR A 462 -13.45 3.73 -12.45
C THR A 462 -12.64 2.53 -11.98
N TYR A 463 -13.30 1.40 -11.72
CA TYR A 463 -12.66 0.15 -11.32
C TYR A 463 -13.53 -1.03 -11.77
N TRP A 464 -12.91 -2.21 -11.86
CA TRP A 464 -13.59 -3.46 -12.16
C TRP A 464 -12.80 -4.65 -11.58
N MET A 465 -13.44 -5.81 -11.55
CA MET A 465 -12.86 -7.05 -11.04
C MET A 465 -12.52 -8.00 -12.19
N GLN A 466 -11.41 -8.71 -12.03
CA GLN A 466 -10.95 -9.73 -12.95
C GLN A 466 -10.48 -10.98 -12.20
N GLU A 467 -10.09 -12.01 -12.95
CA GLU A 467 -9.62 -13.27 -12.41
C GLU A 467 -8.51 -13.09 -11.34
N PRO A 468 -8.49 -13.93 -10.28
CA PRO A 468 -7.49 -13.86 -9.22
C PRO A 468 -6.07 -13.95 -9.80
N ARG A 469 -5.23 -12.99 -9.43
CA ARG A 469 -3.81 -12.89 -9.85
C ARG A 469 -3.59 -12.77 -11.37
N LEU A 470 -4.63 -12.46 -12.15
CA LEU A 470 -4.45 -12.11 -13.56
C LEU A 470 -3.60 -10.84 -13.66
N ALA A 471 -2.43 -10.95 -14.29
CA ALA A 471 -1.50 -9.83 -14.46
C ALA A 471 -1.94 -8.87 -15.57
N LEU A 472 -2.64 -9.39 -16.58
CA LEU A 472 -3.15 -8.62 -17.70
C LEU A 472 -4.47 -7.95 -17.31
N ILE A 473 -4.62 -6.67 -17.62
CA ILE A 473 -5.86 -5.94 -17.33
C ILE A 473 -6.90 -6.29 -18.40
N SER A 474 -8.02 -6.88 -17.99
CA SER A 474 -9.16 -7.15 -18.89
C SER A 474 -10.04 -5.92 -19.09
N ASP A 475 -10.91 -5.93 -20.11
CA ASP A 475 -12.00 -4.95 -20.29
C ASP A 475 -11.57 -3.45 -20.30
N ILE A 476 -10.34 -3.15 -20.75
CA ILE A 476 -9.86 -1.76 -20.84
C ILE A 476 -10.74 -0.96 -21.79
N GLY A 477 -11.10 -1.50 -22.95
CA GLY A 477 -11.81 -0.75 -24.00
C GLY A 477 -13.15 -0.16 -23.54
N SER A 478 -13.95 -0.94 -22.81
CA SER A 478 -15.26 -0.50 -22.30
C SER A 478 -15.11 0.58 -21.21
N ASN A 479 -14.18 0.39 -20.28
CA ASN A 479 -13.87 1.36 -19.23
C ASN A 479 -13.26 2.66 -19.79
N PHE A 480 -12.41 2.55 -20.81
CA PHE A 480 -11.83 3.69 -21.49
C PHE A 480 -12.88 4.52 -22.23
N ALA A 481 -13.88 3.87 -22.86
CA ALA A 481 -15.01 4.57 -23.47
C ALA A 481 -15.82 5.39 -22.46
N VAL A 482 -15.97 4.92 -21.21
CA VAL A 482 -16.57 5.71 -20.12
C VAL A 482 -15.74 6.95 -19.82
N ALA A 483 -14.42 6.80 -19.77
CA ALA A 483 -13.49 7.90 -19.53
C ALA A 483 -13.55 8.96 -20.64
N LEU A 484 -13.57 8.54 -21.91
CA LEU A 484 -13.71 9.44 -23.06
C LEU A 484 -15.05 10.18 -23.07
N LYS A 485 -16.16 9.51 -22.72
CA LYS A 485 -17.48 10.16 -22.58
C LYS A 485 -17.47 11.21 -21.47
N ALA A 486 -16.84 10.90 -20.33
CA ALA A 486 -16.71 11.84 -19.22
C ALA A 486 -15.85 13.06 -19.61
N PHE A 487 -14.77 12.83 -20.36
CA PHE A 487 -13.93 13.90 -20.90
C PHE A 487 -14.70 14.80 -21.88
N TYR A 488 -15.44 14.19 -22.83
CA TYR A 488 -16.25 14.93 -23.80
C TYR A 488 -17.33 15.77 -23.12
N LYS A 489 -18.02 15.22 -22.12
CA LYS A 489 -19.04 15.95 -21.36
C LYS A 489 -18.50 17.19 -20.65
N GLU A 490 -17.22 17.18 -20.28
CA GLU A 490 -16.58 18.28 -19.55
C GLU A 490 -15.91 19.31 -20.46
N THR A 491 -15.39 18.87 -21.61
CA THR A 491 -14.53 19.69 -22.48
C THR A 491 -15.12 19.99 -23.85
N ASP A 492 -16.32 19.47 -24.13
CA ASP A 492 -17.01 19.51 -25.44
C ASP A 492 -16.17 18.98 -26.61
N SER A 493 -15.12 18.21 -26.33
CA SER A 493 -14.22 17.62 -27.31
C SER A 493 -13.64 16.30 -26.82
N LEU A 494 -13.21 15.42 -27.73
CA LEU A 494 -12.42 14.25 -27.37
C LEU A 494 -10.95 14.67 -27.15
N PRO A 495 -10.19 13.97 -26.28
CA PRO A 495 -8.80 14.31 -26.07
C PRO A 495 -7.99 14.11 -27.35
N LEU A 496 -7.11 15.05 -27.66
CA LEU A 496 -6.24 14.96 -28.84
C LEU A 496 -4.96 14.17 -28.54
N ASP A 497 -4.52 14.17 -27.27
CA ASP A 497 -3.35 13.44 -26.79
C ASP A 497 -3.65 12.70 -25.50
N ILE A 498 -3.18 11.47 -25.40
CA ILE A 498 -3.37 10.62 -24.24
C ILE A 498 -2.00 10.22 -23.70
N VAL A 499 -1.74 10.56 -22.44
CA VAL A 499 -0.52 10.18 -21.73
C VAL A 499 -0.87 9.16 -20.66
N VAL A 500 -0.36 7.94 -20.80
CA VAL A 500 -0.62 6.84 -19.87
C VAL A 500 0.57 6.60 -18.96
N ASN A 501 0.29 6.43 -17.68
CA ASN A 501 1.27 6.12 -16.66
C ASN A 501 1.01 4.73 -16.04
N ASP A 502 1.51 3.66 -16.67
CA ASP A 502 1.44 2.31 -16.10
C ASP A 502 2.44 1.33 -16.75
N GLU A 503 2.78 0.24 -16.03
CA GLU A 503 3.59 -0.92 -16.44
C GLU A 503 2.81 -1.94 -17.29
N MET A 504 2.28 -1.55 -18.45
CA MET A 504 1.64 -2.54 -19.32
C MET A 504 2.09 -2.42 -20.78
N GLN A 505 2.78 -3.46 -21.25
CA GLN A 505 3.01 -3.70 -22.67
C GLN A 505 1.68 -3.90 -23.45
N GLU A 506 0.59 -4.25 -22.77
CA GLU A 506 -0.70 -4.58 -23.39
C GLU A 506 -1.63 -3.38 -23.62
N LEU A 507 -1.31 -2.20 -23.10
CA LEU A 507 -2.07 -0.97 -23.38
C LEU A 507 -2.18 -0.71 -24.89
N GLN A 508 -1.12 -1.02 -25.66
CA GLN A 508 -1.15 -0.88 -27.11
C GLN A 508 -2.28 -1.71 -27.76
N LYS A 509 -2.54 -2.94 -27.29
CA LYS A 509 -3.64 -3.79 -27.80
C LYS A 509 -5.00 -3.19 -27.42
N ALA A 510 -5.14 -2.73 -26.18
CA ALA A 510 -6.37 -2.08 -25.72
C ALA A 510 -6.69 -0.77 -26.48
N PHE A 511 -5.67 0.00 -26.87
CA PHE A 511 -5.87 1.20 -27.70
C PHE A 511 -6.30 0.87 -29.13
N VAL A 512 -5.84 -0.25 -29.70
CA VAL A 512 -6.36 -0.76 -30.97
C VAL A 512 -7.86 -1.07 -30.85
N GLU A 513 -8.30 -1.73 -29.77
CA GLU A 513 -9.72 -2.00 -29.52
C GLU A 513 -10.56 -0.72 -29.34
N VAL A 514 -10.05 0.28 -28.63
CA VAL A 514 -10.72 1.59 -28.47
C VAL A 514 -10.84 2.33 -29.81
N ASN A 515 -9.82 2.27 -30.66
CA ASN A 515 -9.88 2.85 -32.01
C ASN A 515 -10.95 2.16 -32.88
N HIS A 516 -11.16 0.85 -32.71
CA HIS A 516 -12.22 0.13 -33.41
C HIS A 516 -13.63 0.47 -32.88
N LEU A 517 -13.76 0.84 -31.60
CA LEU A 517 -15.05 1.19 -30.96
C LEU A 517 -15.61 2.57 -31.41
N TYR A 518 -14.76 3.51 -31.84
CA TYR A 518 -15.19 4.84 -32.29
C TYR A 518 -15.28 4.92 -33.82
N ARG A 519 -16.49 4.67 -34.34
CA ARG A 519 -17.02 5.00 -35.69
C ARG A 519 -15.97 5.00 -36.83
N HIS A 520 -15.62 3.81 -37.33
CA HIS A 520 -14.89 3.61 -38.60
C HIS A 520 -13.50 4.29 -38.72
N GLY A 521 -12.79 4.54 -37.60
CA GLY A 521 -11.36 4.89 -37.63
C GLY A 521 -11.02 6.37 -37.84
N MET A 522 -11.95 7.31 -37.63
CA MET A 522 -11.69 8.75 -37.78
C MET A 522 -11.07 9.44 -36.54
N TYR A 523 -11.19 8.84 -35.35
CA TYR A 523 -10.56 9.37 -34.13
C TYR A 523 -9.22 8.65 -33.88
N SER A 524 -8.11 9.39 -33.96
CA SER A 524 -6.76 8.88 -33.75
C SER A 524 -5.95 9.88 -32.93
N PRO A 525 -6.05 9.82 -31.58
CA PRO A 525 -5.28 10.69 -30.71
C PRO A 525 -3.81 10.27 -30.72
N SER A 526 -2.90 11.20 -30.42
CA SER A 526 -1.52 10.81 -30.18
C SER A 526 -1.38 10.13 -28.83
N LEU A 527 -0.53 9.10 -28.76
CA LEU A 527 -0.39 8.23 -27.60
C LEU A 527 1.04 8.23 -27.07
N THR A 528 1.18 8.53 -25.78
CA THR A 528 2.44 8.38 -25.06
C THR A 528 2.24 7.51 -23.83
N CYS A 529 3.00 6.43 -23.71
CA CYS A 529 2.96 5.54 -22.54
C CYS A 529 4.30 5.58 -21.83
N VAL A 530 4.27 6.03 -20.57
CA VAL A 530 5.41 6.08 -19.67
C VAL A 530 5.16 5.09 -18.55
N VAL A 531 5.99 4.06 -18.50
CA VAL A 531 5.99 3.10 -17.40
C VAL A 531 6.67 3.74 -16.21
N VAL A 532 5.95 3.93 -15.10
CA VAL A 532 6.53 4.53 -13.88
C VAL A 532 6.69 3.51 -12.75
N GLN A 533 7.92 3.38 -12.31
CA GLN A 533 8.38 2.51 -11.23
C GLN A 533 8.74 3.29 -9.98
N THR A 534 7.78 3.43 -9.08
CA THR A 534 7.94 4.13 -7.80
C THR A 534 8.75 3.34 -6.77
N ASN A 535 8.81 2.02 -6.90
CA ASN A 535 9.59 1.14 -6.02
C ASN A 535 10.88 0.65 -6.70
N SER A 536 11.58 1.55 -7.39
CA SER A 536 12.87 1.19 -7.97
C SER A 536 13.92 1.00 -6.86
N ASN A 537 14.90 0.14 -7.13
CA ASN A 537 16.06 -0.02 -6.26
C ASN A 537 17.11 1.09 -6.44
N TYR A 538 16.86 2.07 -7.31
CA TYR A 538 17.77 3.19 -7.52
C TYR A 538 17.71 4.13 -6.32
N ARG A 539 18.88 4.59 -5.88
CA ARG A 539 19.04 5.62 -4.87
C ARG A 539 20.05 6.62 -5.39
N ILE A 540 19.60 7.83 -5.64
CA ILE A 540 20.47 8.93 -6.04
C ILE A 540 20.89 9.66 -4.76
N ILE A 541 22.19 9.70 -4.50
CA ILE A 541 22.78 10.37 -3.34
C ILE A 541 23.74 11.48 -3.81
N PRO A 542 23.85 12.60 -3.08
CA PRO A 542 24.85 13.62 -3.38
C PRO A 542 26.27 13.04 -3.32
N THR A 543 27.17 13.52 -4.19
CA THR A 543 28.58 13.11 -4.19
C THR A 543 29.32 13.56 -2.93
N LYS A 544 28.86 14.65 -2.31
CA LYS A 544 29.31 15.16 -1.02
C LYS A 544 28.12 15.25 -0.09
N ILE A 545 28.18 14.53 1.02
CA ILE A 545 27.16 14.55 2.08
C ILE A 545 27.83 15.13 3.31
N ASP A 546 27.27 16.20 3.87
CA ASP A 546 27.67 16.71 5.18
C ASP A 546 27.11 15.77 6.27
N PRO A 547 27.96 15.07 7.05
CA PRO A 547 27.51 14.17 8.10
C PRO A 547 26.74 14.87 9.23
N HIS A 548 26.93 16.19 9.40
CA HIS A 548 26.28 16.98 10.44
C HIS A 548 24.98 17.63 9.96
N ALA A 549 24.68 17.59 8.66
CA ALA A 549 23.43 18.09 8.12
C ALA A 549 22.24 17.25 8.61
N ARG A 550 21.07 17.90 8.72
CA ARG A 550 19.82 17.22 9.09
C ARG A 550 19.54 16.10 8.06
N PRO A 551 18.93 14.96 8.46
CA PRO A 551 18.66 13.85 7.55
C PRO A 551 17.99 14.23 6.21
N MET A 552 17.06 15.19 6.24
CA MET A 552 16.39 15.67 5.02
C MET A 552 17.30 16.45 4.08
N ASP A 553 18.32 17.14 4.61
CA ASP A 553 19.26 17.95 3.84
C ASP A 553 20.43 17.12 3.28
N GLN A 554 20.56 15.86 3.71
CA GLN A 554 21.54 14.91 3.16
C GLN A 554 21.08 14.30 1.81
N ASN A 555 19.80 14.46 1.46
CA ASN A 555 19.23 13.93 0.23
C ASN A 555 19.45 14.87 -0.97
N VAL A 556 19.32 14.35 -2.18
CA VAL A 556 19.24 15.20 -3.38
C VAL A 556 17.99 16.07 -3.35
N PRO A 557 18.03 17.28 -3.94
CA PRO A 557 16.87 18.16 -3.96
C PRO A 557 15.70 17.58 -4.76
N CYS A 558 14.49 17.98 -4.38
CA CYS A 558 13.27 17.69 -5.14
C CYS A 558 13.41 18.18 -6.60
N GLY A 559 12.96 17.36 -7.55
CA GLY A 559 13.09 17.59 -8.99
C GLY A 559 14.43 17.15 -9.59
N THR A 560 15.26 16.40 -8.85
CA THR A 560 16.50 15.83 -9.40
C THR A 560 16.17 14.76 -10.44
N VAL A 561 16.63 14.95 -11.67
CA VAL A 561 16.46 14.04 -12.81
C VAL A 561 17.82 13.55 -13.29
N VAL A 562 17.93 12.26 -13.57
CA VAL A 562 19.12 11.60 -14.11
C VAL A 562 18.70 10.79 -15.33
N ASP A 563 19.26 11.12 -16.49
CA ASP A 563 19.06 10.45 -17.78
C ASP A 563 20.37 9.89 -18.37
N ASP A 564 21.47 10.06 -17.64
CA ASP A 564 22.73 9.32 -17.78
C ASP A 564 22.70 8.09 -16.84
N ALA A 565 23.51 7.06 -17.06
CA ALA A 565 23.47 5.82 -16.26
C ALA A 565 22.11 5.07 -16.27
N VAL A 566 21.40 5.15 -17.39
CA VAL A 566 20.14 4.42 -17.66
C VAL A 566 20.35 3.37 -18.76
N HIS A 567 19.34 2.54 -19.03
CA HIS A 567 19.49 1.45 -20.00
C HIS A 567 19.72 1.98 -21.44
N PRO A 568 20.77 1.52 -22.18
CA PRO A 568 21.13 2.08 -23.49
C PRO A 568 20.03 1.91 -24.57
N ALA A 569 19.27 0.81 -24.49
CA ALA A 569 18.24 0.50 -25.49
C ALA A 569 16.87 1.13 -25.20
N TYR A 570 16.67 1.72 -24.02
CA TYR A 570 15.36 2.24 -23.61
C TYR A 570 15.44 3.74 -23.37
N ASN A 571 14.39 4.44 -23.77
CA ASN A 571 14.20 5.85 -23.44
C ASN A 571 13.78 5.96 -21.96
N GLU A 572 14.75 5.94 -21.07
CA GLU A 572 14.56 5.96 -19.61
C GLU A 572 15.06 7.24 -18.96
N PHE A 573 14.43 7.61 -17.83
CA PHE A 573 14.97 8.60 -16.92
C PHE A 573 14.61 8.25 -15.48
N LEU A 574 15.47 8.68 -14.56
CA LEU A 574 15.27 8.57 -13.11
C LEU A 574 14.89 9.94 -12.57
N ILE A 575 13.92 10.01 -11.66
CA ILE A 575 13.49 11.27 -11.05
C ILE A 575 13.27 11.12 -9.53
N VAL A 576 13.65 12.14 -8.77
CA VAL A 576 13.33 12.31 -7.34
C VAL A 576 12.39 13.50 -7.21
N PRO A 577 11.07 13.30 -7.37
CA PRO A 577 10.09 14.39 -7.40
C PRO A 577 9.61 14.84 -6.02
N GLN A 578 10.07 14.20 -4.93
CA GLN A 578 9.65 14.49 -3.58
C GLN A 578 10.83 14.80 -2.65
N LYS A 579 10.55 15.61 -1.63
CA LYS A 579 11.48 15.85 -0.52
C LYS A 579 11.35 14.72 0.51
N ALA A 580 12.43 14.01 0.78
CA ALA A 580 12.46 12.99 1.82
C ALA A 580 12.60 13.64 3.20
N LEU A 581 11.50 13.65 3.98
CA LEU A 581 11.52 14.16 5.36
C LEU A 581 12.31 13.26 6.31
N GLN A 582 12.32 11.96 6.03
CA GLN A 582 12.99 10.92 6.81
C GLN A 582 13.62 9.89 5.87
N GLY A 583 14.74 9.32 6.29
CA GLY A 583 15.46 8.31 5.51
C GLY A 583 16.07 8.86 4.21
N THR A 584 16.24 7.96 3.25
CA THR A 584 16.78 8.28 1.91
C THR A 584 15.64 8.37 0.90
N ALA A 585 15.70 9.39 0.03
CA ALA A 585 14.73 9.63 -1.02
C ALA A 585 14.63 8.43 -1.97
N ARG A 586 13.40 8.05 -2.31
CA ARG A 586 13.14 7.02 -3.32
C ARG A 586 13.22 7.64 -4.70
N THR A 587 14.01 7.02 -5.55
CA THR A 587 14.10 7.36 -6.97
C THR A 587 13.02 6.63 -7.74
N VAL A 588 12.27 7.38 -8.55
CA VAL A 588 11.28 6.86 -9.48
C VAL A 588 11.99 6.61 -10.81
N ARG A 589 11.77 5.42 -11.41
CA ARG A 589 12.25 5.11 -12.75
C ARG A 589 11.10 5.24 -13.74
N CYS A 590 11.32 5.96 -14.82
CA CYS A 590 10.35 6.18 -15.89
C CYS A 590 10.90 5.61 -17.20
N THR A 591 10.14 4.76 -17.88
CA THR A 591 10.52 4.15 -19.16
C THR A 591 9.46 4.50 -20.21
N LEU A 592 9.86 5.21 -21.26
CA LEU A 592 8.99 5.50 -22.39
C LEU A 592 8.87 4.26 -23.27
N VAL A 593 7.69 3.61 -23.26
CA VAL A 593 7.44 2.36 -24.00
C VAL A 593 6.62 2.57 -25.27
N THR A 594 5.86 3.66 -25.35
CA THR A 594 5.07 3.98 -26.54
C THR A 594 5.11 5.47 -26.78
N HIS A 595 5.39 5.87 -28.02
CA HIS A 595 5.44 7.26 -28.43
C HIS A 595 4.99 7.35 -29.89
N SER A 596 3.66 7.35 -30.09
CA SER A 596 3.04 7.21 -31.41
C SER A 596 2.17 8.42 -31.76
N LYS A 597 2.40 8.97 -32.94
CA LYS A 597 1.69 10.14 -33.46
C LYS A 597 0.37 9.72 -34.10
N GLY A 598 -0.73 10.27 -33.60
CA GLY A 598 -2.06 10.12 -34.21
C GLY A 598 -2.31 11.15 -35.31
N THR A 599 -3.53 11.16 -35.84
CA THR A 599 -3.97 12.20 -36.80
C THR A 599 -4.19 13.56 -36.13
N SER A 600 -4.32 13.58 -34.80
CA SER A 600 -4.56 14.79 -34.01
C SER A 600 -3.64 14.87 -32.77
N GLY A 601 -3.48 16.08 -32.23
CA GLY A 601 -2.75 16.35 -30.98
C GLY A 601 -1.25 16.62 -31.16
N ALA A 602 -0.50 16.77 -30.07
CA ALA A 602 0.95 16.98 -29.99
C ALA A 602 1.66 15.85 -29.23
N LEU A 603 2.78 15.36 -29.80
CA LEU A 603 3.67 14.41 -29.13
C LEU A 603 4.61 15.18 -28.20
N PRO A 604 4.55 14.98 -26.87
CA PRO A 604 5.45 15.66 -25.95
C PRO A 604 6.89 15.12 -26.08
N GLY A 605 7.87 16.00 -26.25
CA GLY A 605 9.28 15.61 -26.27
C GLY A 605 9.75 15.06 -24.92
N MET A 606 10.93 14.43 -24.89
CA MET A 606 11.47 13.81 -23.66
C MET A 606 11.64 14.82 -22.50
N GLU A 607 12.07 16.05 -22.79
CA GLU A 607 12.20 17.10 -21.78
C GLU A 607 10.84 17.57 -21.24
N GLU A 608 9.83 17.67 -22.12
CA GLU A 608 8.46 17.98 -21.73
C GLU A 608 7.88 16.85 -20.88
N LEU A 609 8.14 15.58 -21.21
CA LEU A 609 7.70 14.42 -20.43
C LEU A 609 8.32 14.40 -19.02
N LYS A 610 9.62 14.69 -18.90
CA LYS A 610 10.30 14.83 -17.60
C LYS A 610 9.67 15.94 -16.76
N GLN A 611 9.40 17.10 -17.37
CA GLN A 611 8.76 18.24 -16.69
C GLN A 611 7.30 17.95 -16.32
N ILE A 612 6.53 17.33 -17.21
CA ILE A 612 5.14 16.89 -16.96
C ILE A 612 5.13 15.91 -15.79
N THR A 613 6.00 14.90 -15.79
CA THR A 613 6.11 13.92 -14.70
C THR A 613 6.46 14.62 -13.39
N ASN A 614 7.42 15.54 -13.40
CA ASN A 614 7.77 16.32 -12.22
C ASN A 614 6.57 17.13 -11.69
N MET A 615 5.92 17.91 -12.55
CA MET A 615 4.80 18.79 -12.15
C MET A 615 3.58 18.00 -11.68
N LEU A 616 3.26 16.89 -12.34
CA LEU A 616 2.19 15.99 -11.92
C LEU A 616 2.46 15.36 -10.54
N CYS A 617 3.67 15.38 -10.00
CA CYS A 617 3.89 14.96 -8.61
C CYS A 617 3.36 15.97 -7.58
N HIS A 618 3.10 17.21 -8.00
CA HIS A 618 2.54 18.25 -7.13
C HIS A 618 1.02 18.38 -7.28
N GLY A 619 0.41 17.59 -8.18
CA GLY A 619 -1.03 17.64 -8.47
C GLY A 619 -1.91 17.05 -7.37
N HIS A 620 -1.30 16.35 -6.40
CA HIS A 620 -2.00 15.56 -5.42
C HIS A 620 -2.77 16.47 -4.47
N GLN A 621 -4.09 16.27 -4.41
CA GLN A 621 -4.99 17.26 -3.82
C GLN A 621 -5.07 17.20 -2.29
N LYS A 622 -4.50 16.18 -1.64
CA LYS A 622 -4.66 15.95 -0.19
C LYS A 622 -3.42 16.32 0.65
N GLN A 623 -2.20 16.17 0.12
CA GLN A 623 -0.92 16.34 0.82
C GLN A 623 0.24 16.65 -0.16
N VAL A 624 1.40 17.02 0.41
CA VAL A 624 2.76 17.31 -0.17
C VAL A 624 3.15 16.34 -1.32
N PRO A 625 4.09 16.71 -2.24
CA PRO A 625 4.24 16.05 -3.54
C PRO A 625 4.44 14.54 -3.49
N GLU A 626 3.57 13.82 -4.20
CA GLU A 626 3.62 12.39 -4.49
C GLU A 626 3.08 12.21 -5.92
N LEU A 627 3.58 11.24 -6.70
CA LEU A 627 3.14 11.06 -8.09
C LEU A 627 1.61 10.89 -8.13
N THR A 628 0.91 11.91 -8.63
CA THR A 628 -0.54 12.09 -8.43
C THR A 628 -1.38 11.05 -9.16
N LEU A 629 -0.80 10.38 -10.15
CA LEU A 629 -1.51 9.43 -11.00
C LEU A 629 -1.15 7.96 -10.73
N THR A 630 -0.06 7.64 -10.02
CA THR A 630 0.38 6.23 -9.90
C THR A 630 -0.31 5.40 -8.83
N LYS A 631 -1.20 5.97 -8.03
CA LYS A 631 -1.79 5.28 -6.89
C LYS A 631 -3.27 5.57 -6.79
N LEU A 632 -4.09 4.67 -7.32
CA LEU A 632 -5.46 4.56 -6.85
C LEU A 632 -5.41 3.77 -5.55
N ASP A 633 -5.77 4.41 -4.46
CA ASP A 633 -6.05 3.69 -3.22
C ASP A 633 -7.36 2.93 -3.50
N VAL A 634 -7.30 1.62 -3.80
CA VAL A 634 -8.45 0.73 -4.13
C VAL A 634 -8.80 -0.19 -2.93
N ALA A 635 -7.96 -0.19 -1.89
CA ALA A 635 -8.05 -1.03 -0.69
C ALA A 635 -9.31 -0.85 0.19
N ASP A 636 -9.71 0.38 0.55
CA ASP A 636 -10.92 0.59 1.40
C ASP A 636 -12.22 0.15 0.67
N ASP A 637 -12.27 0.30 -0.65
CA ASP A 637 -13.43 -0.08 -1.48
C ASP A 637 -13.50 -1.61 -1.66
N LEU A 638 -12.35 -2.25 -1.82
CA LEU A 638 -12.18 -3.71 -1.76
C LEU A 638 -12.65 -4.31 -0.42
N LEU A 639 -12.28 -3.71 0.72
CA LEU A 639 -12.69 -4.14 2.05
C LEU A 639 -14.20 -3.99 2.27
N ALA A 640 -14.76 -2.86 1.88
CA ALA A 640 -16.20 -2.59 1.88
C ALA A 640 -16.99 -3.64 1.08
N ARG A 641 -16.45 -4.09 -0.04
CA ARG A 641 -17.16 -4.97 -0.99
C ARG A 641 -16.94 -6.46 -0.75
N LYS A 642 -15.82 -6.87 -0.15
CA LYS A 642 -15.67 -8.21 0.44
C LYS A 642 -16.84 -8.53 1.37
N GLN A 643 -17.33 -7.53 2.11
CA GLN A 643 -18.50 -7.65 2.99
C GLN A 643 -19.87 -7.52 2.29
N MET A 644 -20.01 -6.91 1.10
CA MET A 644 -21.30 -6.92 0.38
C MET A 644 -21.58 -8.26 -0.26
N SER A 645 -20.52 -8.86 -0.81
CA SER A 645 -20.62 -10.13 -1.52
C SER A 645 -20.94 -11.34 -0.62
N SER A 646 -20.75 -11.19 0.69
CA SER A 646 -21.11 -12.19 1.70
C SER A 646 -22.60 -12.28 1.99
N GLU A 647 -23.39 -11.31 1.55
CA GLU A 647 -24.84 -11.25 1.79
C GLU A 647 -25.63 -11.34 0.49
N ARG A 648 -25.97 -12.56 0.07
CA ARG A 648 -27.24 -12.80 -0.64
C ARG A 648 -27.86 -14.13 -0.22
N SER A 649 -28.93 -14.02 0.56
CA SER A 649 -30.15 -14.80 0.35
C SER A 649 -31.33 -13.83 0.35
N ALA A 650 -31.94 -13.70 -0.83
CA ALA A 650 -33.32 -13.31 -1.12
C ALA A 650 -34.01 -12.22 -0.26
N GLU A 651 -33.91 -10.94 -0.66
CA GLU A 651 -35.00 -9.95 -0.67
C GLU A 651 -34.47 -8.56 -1.05
N ARG A 652 -34.80 -8.07 -2.27
CA ARG A 652 -34.86 -6.65 -2.70
C ARG A 652 -34.62 -6.52 -4.21
N LYS A 653 -35.48 -7.15 -5.01
CA LYS A 653 -35.52 -6.95 -6.47
C LYS A 653 -36.56 -5.90 -6.94
N ARG A 654 -37.13 -5.06 -6.06
CA ARG A 654 -38.28 -4.21 -6.44
C ARG A 654 -38.22 -2.70 -6.14
N ALA A 655 -37.12 -2.14 -5.61
CA ALA A 655 -37.14 -0.73 -5.16
C ALA A 655 -36.19 0.25 -5.89
N LEU A 656 -35.33 -0.19 -6.82
CA LEU A 656 -34.19 0.62 -7.30
C LEU A 656 -34.38 1.30 -8.68
N ALA A 657 -35.61 1.71 -9.04
CA ALA A 657 -35.89 2.24 -10.39
C ALA A 657 -36.22 3.75 -10.44
N LYS A 658 -35.99 4.55 -9.38
CA LYS A 658 -36.51 5.94 -9.37
C LYS A 658 -35.64 7.07 -8.80
N TYR A 659 -34.33 6.88 -8.59
CA TYR A 659 -33.50 7.97 -8.05
C TYR A 659 -32.24 8.22 -8.88
N THR A 660 -32.30 9.27 -9.70
CA THR A 660 -31.16 9.88 -10.40
C THR A 660 -30.63 11.05 -9.57
N GLY A 661 -29.60 10.78 -8.74
CA GLY A 661 -28.90 11.79 -7.96
C GLY A 661 -27.39 11.47 -7.88
N PRO A 662 -26.51 12.49 -7.83
CA PRO A 662 -25.06 12.31 -7.92
C PRO A 662 -24.49 11.70 -6.63
N ALA A 663 -23.77 10.56 -6.74
CA ALA A 663 -23.03 9.94 -5.64
C ALA A 663 -21.51 10.14 -5.83
N MET A 664 -20.74 10.28 -4.73
CA MET A 664 -19.29 10.53 -4.74
C MET A 664 -18.56 9.62 -3.75
N PHE A 665 -17.37 9.11 -4.11
CA PHE A 665 -16.64 8.05 -3.38
C PHE A 665 -15.32 8.50 -2.69
N HIS A 666 -14.83 7.75 -1.68
CA HIS A 666 -13.71 8.12 -0.79
C HIS A 666 -12.70 7.04 -0.36
N MET A 667 -11.52 7.50 0.11
CA MET A 667 -10.48 6.75 0.86
C MET A 667 -9.97 7.45 2.13
N GLY A 668 -9.46 6.63 3.05
CA GLY A 668 -9.00 6.89 4.41
C GLY A 668 -7.65 7.60 4.60
N LEU A 669 -7.09 7.47 5.80
CA LEU A 669 -5.92 8.18 6.33
C LEU A 669 -4.82 7.18 6.73
N SER A 670 -3.73 7.13 5.97
CA SER A 670 -2.43 6.67 6.47
C SER A 670 -1.49 7.86 6.60
N MET A 671 -1.54 8.57 7.74
CA MET A 671 -0.46 9.51 8.09
C MET A 671 0.85 8.76 8.33
N GLY A 672 1.91 9.22 7.68
CA GLY A 672 3.29 9.02 8.11
C GLY A 672 3.75 7.56 8.08
N ALA A 673 3.70 6.92 6.92
CA ALA A 673 4.36 5.64 6.73
C ALA A 673 4.92 5.57 5.31
N ILE A 674 6.15 5.08 5.22
CA ILE A 674 6.80 4.58 4.00
C ILE A 674 5.74 3.98 3.07
N GLN A 675 5.62 4.54 1.86
CA GLN A 675 4.81 3.97 0.78
C GLN A 675 5.08 2.45 0.68
N VAL A 676 4.13 1.62 1.08
CA VAL A 676 4.12 0.22 0.68
C VAL A 676 3.51 0.22 -0.72
N SER A 677 4.34 -0.03 -1.72
CA SER A 677 3.88 -0.37 -3.07
C SER A 677 3.35 -1.81 -3.00
N PHE A 678 2.18 -2.04 -3.58
CA PHE A 678 1.59 -3.39 -3.70
C PHE A 678 2.39 -4.33 -4.64
N ARG A 679 3.46 -3.82 -5.31
CA ARG A 679 4.39 -4.64 -6.11
C ARG A 679 5.47 -5.37 -5.32
N ASP A 680 5.66 -5.09 -4.03
CA ASP A 680 6.64 -5.79 -3.17
C ASP A 680 6.04 -7.05 -2.48
N MET A 681 4.93 -7.58 -3.00
CA MET A 681 4.30 -8.81 -2.54
C MET A 681 4.86 -10.04 -3.28
N ASP A 682 6.10 -10.39 -2.94
CA ASP A 682 6.46 -11.81 -2.92
C ASP A 682 5.98 -12.40 -1.59
N ASP A 683 5.19 -13.46 -1.72
CA ASP A 683 4.89 -14.50 -0.74
C ASP A 683 4.50 -14.07 0.68
N ALA A 684 3.19 -13.95 0.92
CA ALA A 684 2.45 -14.72 1.95
C ALA A 684 1.07 -14.11 2.24
N SER A 685 0.18 -14.99 2.66
CA SER A 685 -1.28 -14.95 2.63
C SER A 685 -1.98 -13.67 3.06
N VAL A 686 -3.24 -13.51 2.62
CA VAL A 686 -4.25 -12.74 3.37
C VAL A 686 -5.39 -13.72 3.69
N SER A 687 -5.28 -14.46 4.79
CA SER A 687 -6.36 -15.27 5.34
C SER A 687 -7.04 -14.49 6.48
N SER A 688 -8.19 -13.89 6.18
CA SER A 688 -9.12 -13.41 7.20
C SER A 688 -9.71 -14.62 7.93
N GLY A 689 -9.02 -15.07 8.98
CA GLY A 689 -9.57 -15.97 9.99
C GLY A 689 -10.37 -15.17 11.01
N ALA A 690 -11.67 -15.03 10.78
CA ALA A 690 -12.64 -14.79 11.83
C ALA A 690 -13.66 -15.94 11.76
N SER A 691 -13.68 -16.75 12.82
CA SER A 691 -14.68 -17.78 13.05
C SER A 691 -16.04 -17.12 13.27
N GLY A 692 -16.86 -17.19 12.24
CA GLY A 692 -18.27 -16.86 12.19
C GLY A 692 -18.66 -17.07 10.73
N GLU A 693 -19.64 -17.90 10.45
CA GLU A 693 -20.16 -18.12 9.10
C GLU A 693 -20.74 -16.80 8.55
N ARG A 694 -19.86 -15.93 8.02
CA ARG A 694 -20.23 -14.80 7.17
C ARG A 694 -19.92 -15.21 5.74
N GLY A 695 -20.92 -15.12 4.86
CA GLY A 695 -20.94 -15.72 3.53
C GLY A 695 -19.65 -15.49 2.75
N ARG A 696 -19.07 -16.54 2.19
CA ARG A 696 -17.93 -16.38 1.28
C ARG A 696 -18.46 -16.11 -0.12
N LEU A 697 -17.78 -15.23 -0.87
CA LEU A 697 -17.84 -15.26 -2.33
C LEU A 697 -17.50 -16.67 -2.80
N THR A 698 -18.51 -17.41 -3.21
CA THR A 698 -18.35 -18.69 -3.89
C THR A 698 -18.34 -18.43 -5.38
N HIS A 699 -17.18 -18.65 -6.00
CA HIS A 699 -17.05 -18.68 -7.45
C HIS A 699 -18.03 -19.72 -8.01
N ASP A 700 -18.92 -19.32 -8.92
CA ASP A 700 -19.96 -20.22 -9.47
C ASP A 700 -19.44 -21.18 -10.55
N GLY A 701 -18.16 -21.07 -10.90
CA GLY A 701 -17.47 -21.92 -11.87
C GLY A 701 -17.60 -21.44 -13.31
N THR A 702 -18.30 -20.34 -13.56
CA THR A 702 -18.45 -19.78 -14.90
C THR A 702 -17.23 -18.94 -15.30
N PRO A 703 -16.81 -18.96 -16.58
CA PRO A 703 -15.69 -18.13 -17.07
C PRO A 703 -15.94 -16.62 -16.94
N ASP A 704 -17.21 -16.21 -16.91
CA ASP A 704 -17.63 -14.81 -16.82
C ASP A 704 -18.01 -14.40 -15.39
N PHE A 705 -17.70 -15.21 -14.37
CA PHE A 705 -18.13 -14.95 -12.99
C PHE A 705 -17.75 -13.54 -12.52
N PHE A 706 -16.47 -13.16 -12.65
CA PHE A 706 -15.98 -11.86 -12.19
C PHE A 706 -16.45 -10.71 -13.09
N LYS A 707 -16.68 -10.97 -14.37
CA LYS A 707 -17.27 -10.00 -15.31
C LYS A 707 -18.72 -9.69 -14.95
N ASN A 708 -19.51 -10.74 -14.67
CA ASN A 708 -20.89 -10.63 -14.21
C ASN A 708 -20.98 -9.99 -12.83
N LEU A 709 -20.05 -10.32 -11.92
CA LEU A 709 -19.93 -9.67 -10.61
C LEU A 709 -19.64 -8.18 -10.77
N SER A 710 -18.69 -7.81 -11.64
CA SER A 710 -18.37 -6.42 -11.96
C SER A 710 -19.60 -5.68 -12.49
N ALA A 711 -20.28 -6.24 -13.50
CA ALA A 711 -21.47 -5.62 -14.10
C ALA A 711 -22.61 -5.40 -13.08
N ARG A 712 -22.86 -6.38 -12.21
CA ARG A 712 -23.87 -6.29 -11.13
C ARG A 712 -23.53 -5.22 -10.10
N LEU A 713 -22.25 -5.09 -9.74
CA LEU A 713 -21.82 -4.06 -8.78
C LEU A 713 -21.74 -2.67 -9.43
N HIS A 714 -21.52 -2.60 -10.75
CA HIS A 714 -21.47 -1.36 -11.50
C HIS A 714 -22.87 -0.74 -11.70
N SER A 715 -23.92 -1.55 -11.86
CA SER A 715 -25.30 -1.04 -11.96
C SER A 715 -25.82 -0.40 -10.67
N ASP A 716 -25.21 -0.75 -9.54
CA ASP A 716 -25.67 -0.34 -8.21
C ASP A 716 -24.90 0.88 -7.69
N ILE A 717 -23.85 1.36 -8.40
CA ILE A 717 -22.91 2.36 -7.90
C ILE A 717 -22.60 3.43 -8.96
N ASN A 718 -22.99 4.68 -8.69
CA ASN A 718 -22.69 5.83 -9.54
C ASN A 718 -21.19 6.19 -9.47
N ALA A 719 -20.47 5.94 -10.55
CA ALA A 719 -19.02 6.11 -10.66
C ALA A 719 -18.57 7.58 -10.67
N HIS A 720 -18.45 8.25 -9.54
CA HIS A 720 -17.84 9.59 -9.52
C HIS A 720 -16.87 9.84 -8.34
N TYR A 721 -15.75 10.48 -8.72
CA TYR A 721 -14.68 11.07 -7.91
C TYR A 721 -13.67 10.08 -7.29
N TRP A 722 -12.54 9.97 -7.99
CA TRP A 722 -11.29 9.43 -7.47
C TRP A 722 -10.33 10.61 -7.36
N ALA A 723 -9.92 10.92 -6.14
CA ALA A 723 -8.85 11.85 -5.83
C ALA A 723 -8.04 11.25 -4.69
#